data_AF-A0A3B4BGG7-F1
#
_entry.id   AF-A0A3B4BGG7-F1
#
_cell.length_a   1.000
_cell.length_b   1.000
_cell.length_c   1.000
_cell.angle_alpha   90.00
_cell.angle_beta   90.00
_cell.angle_gamma   90.00
#
_symmetry.space_group_name_H-M   'P 1'
#
loop_
_entity.id
_entity.type
_entity.pdbx_description
1 polymer ?
#
loop_
_entity_poly.entity_id
_entity_poly.type
_entity_poly.pdbx_seq_one_letter_code
_entity_poly.pdbx_strand_id
1 'polypeptide(L)'
;GRVFIRQILVMILAQVLVLVSGARSPYQAVLQHSRIRGRQQGPNVCAMQQIKGTDKKYFTNCKQWYHRKICGQPTVITYECCPGYEKIQGEKGCPAALPLVNIYQTLGAVGATTTQMYSDRAQLRPEIEGPGSFTFFAPSNEAWAALPTEILDALVSNVNIELLNALHYHMVNKRLTSEELKHGATFTSMYQDFNVHVQHYSNGIVTVNCARLIKPDQHATNGIVHVVDRVITAVSNDVQTLIEVDDDLETLRTAIAAAGLTAMLESGGHYTIFAPTNDAFEKIPPETLNRILGDPIALRDMLNYHILKNMQCAESIVSGVPMETLQGTVLEVGCDGDQMTLNGKAIVTKTDQLGTNGVVHYISELLIPDSAKTLLEISESSNVAMATKLLVEAGLTTHLTGTEAMTLLAPQDEAFKGSVSMTPALKTILSQHILKERLSSKSLYHGQELETVGGLKLRVFVYRNNLCIENACIAAHDKVGRYGSMFTVDKLLSPPAGTVMDLLKGDDKFSILVGALQTAGMTELLNQPGALTFFAPTNDAFNSIPTAERNRLMSDAELSRLLKFHLGEGLLVSGGVSSHTRVQPLQGERLELGRNYTVYVNRVPVQDADLMATNGVVHAVTLDIKLHIHCSRIPAQLCLQ
;
A
#
# COMPACT_ATOMS: atom_id res chain seq x y z
N GLY A 1 -54.39 -25.81 -9.75
CA GLY A 1 -54.25 -26.74 -8.60
C GLY A 1 -52.86 -27.34 -8.50
N ARG A 2 -52.59 -28.47 -9.18
CA ARG A 2 -51.34 -29.25 -9.03
C ARG A 2 -50.04 -28.56 -9.51
N VAL A 3 -50.12 -27.65 -10.48
CA VAL A 3 -48.96 -26.89 -10.98
C VAL A 3 -48.54 -25.78 -10.00
N PHE A 4 -49.52 -25.13 -9.36
CA PHE A 4 -49.29 -24.07 -8.38
C PHE A 4 -48.65 -24.62 -7.08
N ILE A 5 -49.08 -25.81 -6.64
CA ILE A 5 -48.49 -26.51 -5.49
C ILE A 5 -47.05 -26.95 -5.79
N ARG A 6 -46.74 -27.40 -7.02
CA ARG A 6 -45.36 -27.74 -7.41
C ARG A 6 -44.43 -26.53 -7.44
N GLN A 7 -44.91 -25.37 -7.90
CA GLN A 7 -44.11 -24.14 -7.91
C GLN A 7 -43.86 -23.59 -6.50
N ILE A 8 -44.84 -23.67 -5.60
CA ILE A 8 -44.66 -23.33 -4.19
C ILE A 8 -43.70 -24.31 -3.50
N LEU A 9 -43.80 -25.61 -3.77
CA LEU A 9 -42.88 -26.60 -3.19
C LEU A 9 -41.44 -26.39 -3.66
N VAL A 10 -41.23 -26.01 -4.93
CA VAL A 10 -39.91 -25.71 -5.50
C VAL A 10 -39.35 -24.38 -4.97
N MET A 11 -40.19 -23.35 -4.77
CA MET A 11 -39.75 -22.12 -4.10
C MET A 11 -39.43 -22.33 -2.63
N ILE A 12 -40.22 -23.15 -1.91
CA ILE A 12 -39.93 -23.50 -0.51
C ILE A 12 -38.67 -24.39 -0.44
N LEU A 13 -38.46 -25.34 -1.35
CA LEU A 13 -37.21 -26.11 -1.40
C LEU A 13 -36.01 -25.22 -1.76
N ALA A 14 -36.17 -24.25 -2.66
CA ALA A 14 -35.11 -23.31 -3.03
C ALA A 14 -34.82 -22.32 -1.90
N GLN A 15 -35.82 -21.84 -1.17
CA GLN A 15 -35.64 -21.01 0.02
C GLN A 15 -35.06 -21.81 1.18
N VAL A 16 -35.43 -23.08 1.37
CA VAL A 16 -34.84 -23.97 2.38
C VAL A 16 -33.41 -24.37 2.00
N LEU A 17 -33.07 -24.54 0.71
CA LEU A 17 -31.67 -24.76 0.29
C LEU A 17 -30.82 -23.49 0.42
N VAL A 18 -31.38 -22.30 0.23
CA VAL A 18 -30.68 -21.02 0.44
C VAL A 18 -30.55 -20.69 1.94
N LEU A 19 -31.41 -21.25 2.80
CA LEU A 19 -31.38 -21.03 4.25
C LEU A 19 -30.51 -22.02 5.05
N VAL A 20 -29.88 -23.02 4.42
CA VAL A 20 -29.03 -24.03 5.11
C VAL A 20 -27.54 -23.96 4.70
N SER A 21 -27.13 -23.01 3.87
CA SER A 21 -25.70 -22.65 3.77
C SER A 21 -25.38 -21.59 4.82
N GLY A 22 -25.24 -21.98 6.09
CA GLY A 22 -24.58 -21.14 7.07
C GLY A 22 -23.23 -20.69 6.52
N ALA A 23 -22.92 -19.39 6.61
CA ALA A 23 -21.64 -18.87 6.16
C ALA A 23 -20.52 -19.65 6.89
N ARG A 24 -19.73 -20.42 6.12
CA ARG A 24 -18.61 -21.21 6.66
C ARG A 24 -17.59 -20.27 7.28
N SER A 25 -17.05 -20.64 8.44
CA SER A 25 -15.98 -19.85 9.07
C SER A 25 -14.72 -19.83 8.18
N PRO A 26 -13.86 -18.81 8.28
CA PRO A 26 -12.60 -18.76 7.52
C PRO A 26 -11.76 -20.03 7.68
N TYR A 27 -11.73 -20.59 8.90
CA TYR A 27 -11.04 -21.86 9.19
C TYR A 27 -11.67 -23.04 8.43
N GLN A 28 -13.00 -23.17 8.44
CA GLN A 28 -13.67 -24.24 7.70
C GLN A 28 -13.42 -24.14 6.20
N ALA A 29 -13.35 -22.92 5.65
CA ALA A 29 -13.05 -22.70 4.24
C ALA A 29 -11.66 -23.23 3.87
N VAL A 30 -10.62 -22.93 4.67
CA VAL A 30 -9.26 -23.45 4.42
C VAL A 30 -9.14 -24.94 4.70
N LEU A 31 -9.82 -25.47 5.71
CA LEU A 31 -9.86 -26.91 6.00
C LEU A 31 -10.52 -27.70 4.85
N GLN A 32 -11.63 -27.19 4.32
CA GLN A 32 -12.29 -27.81 3.18
C GLN A 32 -11.39 -27.78 1.93
N HIS A 33 -10.73 -26.66 1.67
CA HIS A 33 -9.74 -26.57 0.59
C HIS A 33 -8.63 -27.62 0.78
N SER A 34 -8.09 -27.74 1.98
CA SER A 34 -7.08 -28.75 2.33
C SER A 34 -7.55 -30.20 2.10
N ARG A 35 -8.79 -30.54 2.51
CA ARG A 35 -9.41 -31.85 2.25
C ARG A 35 -9.51 -32.17 0.76
N ILE A 36 -9.94 -31.19 -0.05
CA ILE A 36 -10.05 -31.36 -1.50
C ILE A 36 -8.68 -31.68 -2.11
N ARG A 37 -7.62 -31.00 -1.65
CA ARG A 37 -6.24 -31.22 -2.12
C ARG A 37 -5.65 -32.54 -1.64
N GLY A 38 -6.02 -32.99 -0.44
CA GLY A 38 -5.56 -34.26 0.15
C GLY A 38 -6.26 -35.51 -0.38
N ARG A 39 -7.43 -35.37 -1.01
CA ARG A 39 -8.30 -36.49 -1.44
C ARG A 39 -7.59 -37.58 -2.27
N GLN A 40 -6.58 -37.22 -3.07
CA GLN A 40 -5.82 -38.19 -3.87
C GLN A 40 -4.92 -39.13 -3.04
N GLN A 41 -4.52 -38.68 -1.85
CA GLN A 41 -3.68 -39.43 -0.92
C GLN A 41 -4.46 -40.45 -0.08
N GLY A 42 -5.79 -40.36 -0.06
CA GLY A 42 -6.68 -41.31 0.61
C GLY A 42 -7.85 -40.61 1.34
N PRO A 43 -8.74 -41.39 1.97
CA PRO A 43 -9.83 -40.85 2.80
C PRO A 43 -9.26 -40.03 3.96
N ASN A 44 -9.95 -38.93 4.30
CA ASN A 44 -9.66 -38.04 5.43
C ASN A 44 -8.20 -37.55 5.53
N VAL A 45 -7.51 -37.43 4.39
CA VAL A 45 -6.20 -36.80 4.32
C VAL A 45 -6.35 -35.31 4.03
N CYS A 46 -5.63 -34.49 4.79
CA CYS A 46 -5.55 -33.05 4.64
C CYS A 46 -4.18 -32.67 4.09
N ALA A 47 -4.15 -31.77 3.11
CA ALA A 47 -2.92 -31.25 2.56
C ALA A 47 -2.54 -29.92 3.23
N MET A 48 -1.30 -29.79 3.66
CA MET A 48 -0.80 -28.62 4.39
C MET A 48 0.47 -28.08 3.73
N GLN A 49 0.72 -26.78 3.89
CA GLN A 49 2.01 -26.20 3.53
C GLN A 49 2.91 -26.19 4.76
N GLN A 50 4.08 -26.83 4.62
CA GLN A 50 5.14 -26.79 5.61
C GLN A 50 6.25 -25.87 5.12
N ILE A 51 6.74 -24.99 5.98
CA ILE A 51 7.92 -24.17 5.68
C ILE A 51 9.14 -25.08 5.59
N LYS A 52 9.94 -24.97 4.53
CA LYS A 52 11.12 -25.84 4.36
C LYS A 52 12.10 -25.65 5.52
N GLY A 53 12.52 -26.75 6.13
CA GLY A 53 13.48 -26.74 7.23
C GLY A 53 12.88 -26.50 8.62
N THR A 54 11.56 -26.33 8.73
CA THR A 54 10.86 -26.20 10.03
C THR A 54 9.66 -27.14 10.09
N ASP A 55 9.14 -27.38 11.29
CA ASP A 55 7.90 -28.16 11.49
C ASP A 55 6.62 -27.31 11.45
N LYS A 56 6.73 -26.01 11.14
CA LYS A 56 5.57 -25.10 11.04
C LYS A 56 4.74 -25.44 9.81
N LYS A 57 3.48 -25.80 10.05
CA LYS A 57 2.50 -26.24 9.05
C LYS A 57 1.26 -25.35 9.09
N TYR A 58 0.70 -25.09 7.91
CA TYR A 58 -0.45 -24.21 7.72
C TYR A 58 -1.50 -24.82 6.80
N PHE A 59 -2.76 -24.68 7.21
CA PHE A 59 -3.89 -24.73 6.28
C PHE A 59 -3.95 -23.41 5.53
N THR A 60 -3.82 -23.46 4.21
CA THR A 60 -3.76 -22.24 3.39
C THR A 60 -4.90 -22.15 2.40
N ASN A 61 -5.30 -20.91 2.12
CA ASN A 61 -6.27 -20.60 1.07
C ASN A 61 -5.68 -20.82 -0.34
N CYS A 62 -6.53 -20.75 -1.36
CA CYS A 62 -6.11 -20.96 -2.75
C CYS A 62 -4.98 -20.02 -3.18
N LYS A 63 -5.03 -18.73 -2.82
CA LYS A 63 -4.02 -17.74 -3.22
C LYS A 63 -2.65 -18.14 -2.69
N GLN A 64 -2.55 -18.37 -1.38
CA GLN A 64 -1.28 -18.71 -0.72
C GLN A 64 -0.73 -20.07 -1.16
N TRP A 65 -1.61 -21.04 -1.41
CA TRP A 65 -1.25 -22.35 -1.93
C TRP A 65 -0.46 -22.29 -3.25
N TYR A 66 -0.85 -21.40 -4.17
CA TYR A 66 -0.15 -21.24 -5.45
C TYR A 66 1.16 -20.47 -5.33
N HIS A 67 1.28 -19.53 -4.38
CA HIS A 67 2.52 -18.77 -4.17
C HIS A 67 3.66 -19.63 -3.62
N ARG A 68 3.35 -20.78 -2.99
CA ARG A 68 4.35 -21.72 -2.41
C ARG A 68 5.33 -21.07 -1.44
N LYS A 69 4.96 -19.93 -0.85
CA LYS A 69 5.75 -19.22 0.15
C LYS A 69 4.88 -18.83 1.34
N ILE A 70 5.48 -18.81 2.52
CA ILE A 70 4.92 -18.25 3.76
C ILE A 70 6.03 -17.41 4.37
N CYS A 71 5.77 -16.13 4.66
CA CYS A 71 6.77 -15.17 5.15
C CYS A 71 8.06 -15.16 4.31
N GLY A 72 7.92 -15.09 2.98
CA GLY A 72 9.06 -15.15 2.05
C GLY A 72 9.71 -16.54 1.89
N GLN A 73 9.53 -17.44 2.85
CA GLN A 73 10.18 -18.75 2.89
C GLN A 73 9.48 -19.77 2.00
N PRO A 74 10.24 -20.59 1.24
CA PRO A 74 9.67 -21.63 0.39
C PRO A 74 8.99 -22.72 1.20
N THR A 75 7.88 -23.24 0.68
CA THR A 75 7.09 -24.30 1.34
C THR A 75 7.09 -25.59 0.53
N VAL A 76 6.91 -26.71 1.23
CA VAL A 76 6.58 -28.02 0.64
C VAL A 76 5.15 -28.40 1.03
N ILE A 77 4.50 -29.23 0.20
CA ILE A 77 3.22 -29.79 0.59
C ILE A 77 3.47 -31.07 1.38
N THR A 78 2.85 -31.16 2.55
CA THR A 78 2.77 -32.37 3.35
C THR A 78 1.32 -32.83 3.46
N TYR A 79 1.15 -34.10 3.81
CA TYR A 79 -0.14 -34.75 3.90
C TYR A 79 -0.26 -35.47 5.23
N GLU A 80 -1.29 -35.11 5.99
CA GLU A 80 -1.56 -35.66 7.32
C GLU A 80 -3.03 -36.02 7.44
N CYS A 81 -3.37 -36.75 8.50
CA CYS A 81 -4.76 -36.99 8.79
C CYS A 81 -5.46 -35.67 9.14
N CYS A 82 -6.63 -35.48 8.57
CA CYS A 82 -7.49 -34.38 8.98
C CYS A 82 -7.86 -34.52 10.47
N PRO A 83 -8.21 -33.42 11.15
CA PRO A 83 -8.69 -33.46 12.54
C PRO A 83 -9.76 -34.54 12.76
N GLY A 84 -9.55 -35.38 13.79
CA GLY A 84 -10.44 -36.47 14.17
C GLY A 84 -10.19 -37.83 13.49
N TYR A 85 -9.14 -37.97 12.68
CA TYR A 85 -8.83 -39.22 11.96
C TYR A 85 -7.38 -39.68 12.17
N GLU A 86 -7.14 -40.98 12.00
CA GLU A 86 -5.83 -41.60 12.11
C GLU A 86 -5.54 -42.60 10.99
N LYS A 87 -4.27 -42.98 10.86
CA LYS A 87 -3.82 -43.98 9.87
C LYS A 87 -4.01 -45.39 10.43
N ILE A 88 -4.43 -46.31 9.58
CA ILE A 88 -4.38 -47.75 9.86
C ILE A 88 -3.20 -48.34 9.10
N GLN A 89 -2.39 -49.17 9.76
CA GLN A 89 -1.24 -49.81 9.13
C GLN A 89 -1.69 -50.68 7.95
N GLY A 90 -1.09 -50.45 6.77
CA GLY A 90 -1.41 -51.18 5.54
C GLY A 90 -2.57 -50.59 4.71
N GLU A 91 -3.32 -49.62 5.26
CA GLU A 91 -4.37 -48.92 4.52
C GLU A 91 -3.90 -47.56 3.99
N LYS A 92 -4.51 -47.13 2.88
CA LYS A 92 -4.21 -45.82 2.28
C LYS A 92 -5.00 -44.71 2.98
N GLY A 93 -4.33 -43.61 3.30
CA GLY A 93 -4.95 -42.42 3.89
C GLY A 93 -5.19 -42.55 5.40
N CYS A 94 -6.30 -41.97 5.88
CA CYS A 94 -6.71 -41.95 7.28
C CYS A 94 -8.15 -42.47 7.44
N PRO A 95 -8.37 -43.78 7.25
CA PRO A 95 -9.71 -44.36 7.20
C PRO A 95 -10.38 -44.46 8.58
N ALA A 96 -9.60 -44.56 9.66
CA ALA A 96 -10.12 -44.63 11.02
C ALA A 96 -10.46 -43.24 11.56
N ALA A 97 -11.64 -43.10 12.14
CA ALA A 97 -11.94 -42.00 13.04
C ALA A 97 -11.32 -42.31 14.41
N LEU A 98 -10.69 -41.31 15.04
CA LEU A 98 -10.15 -41.46 16.39
C LEU A 98 -11.31 -41.79 17.37
N PRO A 99 -11.17 -42.82 18.23
CA PRO A 99 -12.17 -43.10 19.23
C PRO A 99 -12.30 -41.91 20.19
N LEU A 100 -13.54 -41.53 20.51
CA LEU A 100 -13.77 -40.51 21.53
C LEU A 100 -13.35 -41.08 22.88
N VAL A 101 -12.28 -40.52 23.43
CA VAL A 101 -11.79 -40.76 24.79
C VAL A 101 -11.89 -39.46 25.59
N ASN A 102 -11.67 -39.52 26.92
CA ASN A 102 -11.68 -38.30 27.73
C ASN A 102 -10.54 -37.32 27.33
N ILE A 103 -10.60 -36.09 27.84
CA ILE A 103 -9.60 -35.06 27.51
C ILE A 103 -8.18 -35.53 27.83
N TYR A 104 -7.94 -36.14 29.00
CA TYR A 104 -6.61 -36.60 29.39
C TYR A 104 -5.99 -37.55 28.37
N GLN A 105 -6.75 -38.54 27.88
CA GLN A 105 -6.29 -39.47 26.85
C GLN A 105 -6.17 -38.80 25.47
N THR A 106 -7.06 -37.85 25.18
CA THR A 106 -7.02 -37.07 23.93
C THR A 106 -5.74 -36.26 23.82
N LEU A 107 -5.22 -35.69 24.92
CA LEU A 107 -3.93 -34.98 24.94
C LEU A 107 -2.78 -35.86 24.42
N GLY A 108 -2.73 -37.12 24.84
CA GLY A 108 -1.76 -38.10 24.34
C GLY A 108 -1.96 -38.42 22.87
N ALA A 109 -3.19 -38.66 22.44
CA ALA A 109 -3.52 -38.98 21.04
C ALA A 109 -3.16 -37.86 20.06
N VAL A 110 -3.26 -36.60 20.49
CA VAL A 110 -2.94 -35.43 19.64
C VAL A 110 -1.46 -35.05 19.70
N GLY A 111 -0.67 -35.73 20.54
CA GLY A 111 0.77 -35.50 20.71
C GLY A 111 1.14 -34.41 21.71
N ALA A 112 0.20 -33.88 22.49
CA ALA A 112 0.45 -32.90 23.55
C ALA A 112 0.86 -33.60 24.87
N THR A 113 1.87 -34.47 24.77
CA THR A 113 2.29 -35.37 25.86
C THR A 113 2.87 -34.62 27.07
N THR A 114 3.53 -33.48 26.86
CA THR A 114 4.02 -32.63 27.96
C THR A 114 2.86 -32.04 28.74
N THR A 115 1.83 -31.52 28.06
CA THR A 115 0.59 -31.04 28.69
C THR A 115 -0.14 -32.17 29.43
N GLN A 116 -0.19 -33.38 28.86
CA GLN A 116 -0.76 -34.55 29.52
C GLN A 116 -0.02 -34.89 30.82
N MET A 117 1.31 -34.93 30.78
CA MET A 117 2.16 -35.19 31.95
C MET A 117 1.99 -34.13 33.03
N TYR A 118 1.97 -32.84 32.66
CA TYR A 118 1.75 -31.76 33.61
C TYR A 118 0.34 -31.77 34.21
N SER A 119 -0.67 -32.16 33.44
CA SER A 119 -2.04 -32.36 33.97
C SER A 119 -2.10 -33.45 35.04
N ASP A 120 -1.30 -34.51 34.89
CA ASP A 120 -1.18 -35.57 35.90
C ASP A 120 -0.46 -35.06 37.16
N ARG A 121 0.68 -34.38 36.98
CA ARG A 121 1.49 -33.82 38.09
C ARG A 121 0.76 -32.74 38.89
N ALA A 122 -0.06 -31.93 38.24
CA ALA A 122 -0.84 -30.87 38.87
C ALA A 122 -2.15 -31.35 39.51
N GLN A 123 -2.40 -32.67 39.57
CA GLN A 123 -3.65 -33.26 40.09
C GLN A 123 -4.91 -32.84 39.31
N LEU A 124 -4.77 -32.37 38.08
CA LEU A 124 -5.88 -31.99 37.20
C LEU A 124 -6.55 -33.22 36.55
N ARG A 125 -5.82 -34.34 36.44
CA ARG A 125 -6.28 -35.55 35.76
C ARG A 125 -7.69 -36.04 36.16
N PRO A 126 -8.05 -36.17 37.46
CA PRO A 126 -9.38 -36.64 37.83
C PRO A 126 -10.52 -35.75 37.29
N GLU A 127 -10.28 -34.44 37.18
CA GLU A 127 -11.26 -33.48 36.62
C GLU A 127 -11.43 -33.70 35.12
N ILE A 128 -10.33 -33.80 34.37
CA ILE A 128 -10.35 -33.96 32.90
C ILE A 128 -10.59 -35.40 32.41
N GLU A 129 -10.63 -36.39 33.32
CA GLU A 129 -11.19 -37.73 33.07
C GLU A 129 -12.67 -37.84 33.49
N GLY A 130 -13.10 -37.00 34.44
CA GLY A 130 -14.41 -37.01 35.05
C GLY A 130 -15.54 -36.40 34.20
N PRO A 131 -16.76 -36.32 34.77
CA PRO A 131 -17.92 -35.74 34.08
C PRO A 131 -17.76 -34.23 33.91
N GLY A 132 -18.14 -33.72 32.74
CA GLY A 132 -18.08 -32.29 32.44
C GLY A 132 -18.11 -32.03 30.95
N SER A 133 -18.00 -30.75 30.58
CA SER A 133 -17.89 -30.31 29.20
C SER A 133 -16.85 -29.19 29.14
N PHE A 134 -15.64 -29.53 28.74
CA PHE A 134 -14.52 -28.59 28.77
C PHE A 134 -13.95 -28.30 27.38
N THR A 135 -13.26 -27.17 27.25
CA THR A 135 -12.33 -26.89 26.17
C THR A 135 -10.95 -26.77 26.78
N PHE A 136 -9.97 -27.50 26.25
CA PHE A 136 -8.58 -27.39 26.66
C PHE A 136 -7.75 -26.88 25.48
N PHE A 137 -7.24 -25.65 25.57
CA PHE A 137 -6.23 -25.11 24.67
C PHE A 137 -4.86 -25.68 25.06
N ALA A 138 -4.57 -26.91 24.68
CA ALA A 138 -3.38 -27.64 25.12
C ALA A 138 -2.11 -27.13 24.42
N PRO A 139 -1.11 -26.59 25.12
CA PRO A 139 0.15 -26.25 24.49
C PRO A 139 0.84 -27.48 23.91
N SER A 140 1.51 -27.33 22.76
CA SER A 140 2.30 -28.40 22.17
C SER A 140 3.56 -28.69 23.01
N ASN A 141 4.27 -29.77 22.70
CA ASN A 141 5.53 -30.08 23.40
C ASN A 141 6.58 -28.99 23.13
N GLU A 142 6.61 -28.47 21.91
CA GLU A 142 7.50 -27.39 21.49
C GLU A 142 7.15 -26.08 22.20
N ALA A 143 5.87 -25.82 22.45
CA ALA A 143 5.41 -24.65 23.20
C ALA A 143 5.98 -24.64 24.64
N TRP A 144 5.94 -25.79 25.33
CA TRP A 144 6.54 -25.93 26.66
C TRP A 144 8.06 -25.83 26.61
N ALA A 145 8.71 -26.41 25.60
CA ALA A 145 10.16 -26.36 25.43
C ALA A 145 10.68 -24.95 25.08
N ALA A 146 9.82 -24.09 24.53
CA ALA A 146 10.15 -22.70 24.19
C ALA A 146 10.00 -21.73 25.36
N LEU A 147 9.47 -22.15 26.52
CA LEU A 147 9.40 -21.30 27.70
C LEU A 147 10.82 -21.01 28.24
N PRO A 148 11.09 -19.79 28.73
CA PRO A 148 12.28 -19.50 29.51
C PRO A 148 12.43 -20.47 30.68
N THR A 149 13.66 -20.89 30.97
CA THR A 149 13.99 -21.88 32.00
C THR A 149 13.46 -21.45 33.37
N GLU A 150 13.53 -20.16 33.69
CA GLU A 150 13.12 -19.59 34.96
C GLU A 150 11.61 -19.70 35.15
N ILE A 151 10.83 -19.46 34.08
CA ILE A 151 9.37 -19.57 34.10
C ILE A 151 8.96 -21.03 34.21
N LEU A 152 9.61 -21.91 33.44
CA LEU A 152 9.32 -23.34 33.49
C LEU A 152 9.59 -23.90 34.90
N ASP A 153 10.73 -23.56 35.49
CA ASP A 153 11.12 -24.00 36.84
C ASP A 153 10.16 -23.49 37.92
N ALA A 154 9.70 -22.24 37.81
CA ALA A 154 8.69 -21.68 38.71
C ALA A 154 7.37 -22.47 38.66
N LEU A 155 6.91 -22.85 37.45
CA LEU A 155 5.70 -23.66 37.27
C LEU A 155 5.87 -25.07 37.84
N VAL A 156 6.96 -25.76 37.49
CA VAL A 156 7.12 -27.18 37.85
C VAL A 156 7.57 -27.40 39.30
N SER A 157 8.11 -26.38 39.97
CA SER A 157 8.45 -26.46 41.39
C SER A 157 7.23 -26.37 42.31
N ASN A 158 6.14 -25.74 41.85
CA ASN A 158 4.90 -25.59 42.60
C ASN A 158 3.69 -26.15 41.82
N VAL A 159 3.71 -27.48 41.61
CA VAL A 159 2.74 -28.15 40.74
C VAL A 159 1.28 -28.04 41.19
N ASN A 160 1.02 -27.94 42.49
CA ASN A 160 -0.34 -27.93 43.04
C ASN A 160 -1.00 -26.55 42.96
N ILE A 161 -0.23 -25.48 42.71
CA ILE A 161 -0.73 -24.11 42.66
C ILE A 161 -0.40 -23.51 41.31
N GLU A 162 0.88 -23.23 41.02
CA GLU A 162 1.27 -22.49 39.81
C GLU A 162 0.98 -23.27 38.53
N LEU A 163 1.38 -24.54 38.47
CA LEU A 163 1.11 -25.37 37.29
C LEU A 163 -0.39 -25.64 37.11
N LEU A 164 -1.11 -25.93 38.21
CA LEU A 164 -2.55 -26.15 38.15
C LEU A 164 -3.29 -24.89 37.65
N ASN A 165 -2.96 -23.73 38.21
CA ASN A 165 -3.52 -22.43 37.81
C ASN A 165 -3.22 -22.13 36.35
N ALA A 166 -1.98 -22.35 35.91
CA ALA A 166 -1.61 -22.18 34.51
C ALA A 166 -2.42 -23.09 33.60
N LEU A 167 -2.59 -24.38 33.94
CA LEU A 167 -3.39 -25.31 33.13
C LEU A 167 -4.89 -24.95 33.14
N HIS A 168 -5.45 -24.54 34.28
CA HIS A 168 -6.83 -24.05 34.35
C HIS A 168 -7.05 -22.78 33.52
N TYR A 169 -6.04 -21.92 33.38
CA TYR A 169 -6.12 -20.77 32.48
C TYR A 169 -6.23 -21.19 31.00
N HIS A 170 -5.67 -22.34 30.63
CA HIS A 170 -5.82 -22.93 29.30
C HIS A 170 -7.16 -23.67 29.10
N MET A 171 -8.03 -23.68 30.12
CA MET A 171 -9.29 -24.40 30.10
C MET A 171 -10.51 -23.48 30.18
N VAL A 172 -11.58 -23.86 29.50
CA VAL A 172 -12.91 -23.23 29.60
C VAL A 172 -13.93 -24.30 29.96
N ASN A 173 -14.86 -23.98 30.86
CA ASN A 173 -15.91 -24.89 31.36
C ASN A 173 -17.09 -25.10 30.38
N LYS A 174 -16.80 -25.07 29.08
CA LYS A 174 -17.75 -25.34 28.01
C LYS A 174 -17.00 -25.92 26.82
N ARG A 175 -17.60 -26.83 26.06
CA ARG A 175 -17.11 -27.24 24.74
C ARG A 175 -17.25 -26.09 23.73
N LEU A 176 -16.12 -25.69 23.13
CA LEU A 176 -15.99 -24.64 22.12
C LEU A 176 -15.29 -25.20 20.89
N THR A 177 -15.99 -25.29 19.77
CA THR A 177 -15.44 -25.67 18.46
C THR A 177 -14.79 -24.47 17.77
N SER A 178 -13.94 -24.70 16.78
CA SER A 178 -13.35 -23.65 15.94
C SER A 178 -14.37 -22.74 15.25
N GLU A 179 -15.62 -23.17 15.13
CA GLU A 179 -16.75 -22.35 14.64
C GLU A 179 -17.27 -21.37 15.70
N GLU A 180 -17.20 -21.75 16.97
CA GLU A 180 -17.59 -20.92 18.11
C GLU A 180 -16.50 -19.92 18.50
N LEU A 181 -15.24 -20.23 18.15
CA LEU A 181 -14.06 -19.37 18.30
C LEU A 181 -14.07 -18.21 17.28
N LYS A 182 -15.07 -17.34 17.38
CA LYS A 182 -15.26 -16.17 16.49
C LYS A 182 -14.20 -15.09 16.73
N HIS A 183 -13.96 -14.28 15.70
CA HIS A 183 -13.08 -13.11 15.80
C HIS A 183 -13.53 -12.15 16.92
N GLY A 184 -12.60 -11.73 17.78
CA GLY A 184 -12.86 -10.86 18.92
C GLY A 184 -13.62 -11.51 20.09
N ALA A 185 -13.87 -12.83 20.05
CA ALA A 185 -14.57 -13.49 21.15
C ALA A 185 -13.67 -13.60 22.40
N THR A 186 -14.29 -13.49 23.57
CA THR A 186 -13.65 -13.77 24.86
C THR A 186 -14.40 -14.87 25.59
N PHE A 187 -13.67 -15.70 26.31
CA PHE A 187 -14.23 -16.78 27.11
C PHE A 187 -13.60 -16.79 28.49
N THR A 188 -14.43 -16.93 29.52
CA THR A 188 -13.97 -17.07 30.91
C THR A 188 -13.23 -18.39 31.07
N SER A 189 -11.97 -18.33 31.46
CA SER A 189 -11.17 -19.51 31.76
C SER A 189 -11.58 -20.12 33.10
N MET A 190 -11.04 -21.30 33.43
CA MET A 190 -11.25 -21.95 34.71
C MET A 190 -10.31 -21.42 35.81
N TYR A 191 -9.49 -20.39 35.53
CA TYR A 191 -8.61 -19.75 36.48
C TYR A 191 -9.07 -18.32 36.81
N GLN A 192 -9.55 -18.11 38.05
CA GLN A 192 -9.94 -16.79 38.61
C GLN A 192 -10.80 -15.92 37.68
N ASP A 193 -11.64 -16.54 36.85
CA ASP A 193 -12.47 -15.87 35.83
C ASP A 193 -11.69 -15.00 34.82
N PHE A 194 -10.37 -15.16 34.70
CA PHE A 194 -9.60 -14.48 33.66
C PHE A 194 -10.08 -14.93 32.29
N ASN A 195 -10.19 -13.98 31.36
CA ASN A 195 -10.63 -14.29 30.02
C ASN A 195 -9.47 -14.78 29.15
N VAL A 196 -9.77 -15.72 28.26
CA VAL A 196 -8.96 -16.00 27.07
C VAL A 196 -9.54 -15.24 25.88
N HIS A 197 -8.65 -14.67 25.08
CA HIS A 197 -8.97 -13.78 23.96
C HIS A 197 -8.76 -14.49 22.64
N VAL A 198 -9.80 -14.55 21.81
CA VAL A 198 -9.80 -15.31 20.56
C VAL A 198 -9.78 -14.38 19.37
N GLN A 199 -8.90 -14.64 18.41
CA GLN A 199 -8.91 -13.97 17.11
C GLN A 199 -9.03 -14.98 15.98
N HIS A 200 -9.97 -14.72 15.06
CA HIS A 200 -10.17 -15.51 13.85
C HIS A 200 -9.90 -14.65 12.63
N TYR A 201 -8.86 -14.99 11.88
CA TYR A 201 -8.40 -14.20 10.74
C TYR A 201 -9.00 -14.70 9.43
N SER A 202 -9.09 -13.81 8.44
CA SER A 202 -9.66 -14.12 7.12
C SER A 202 -8.88 -15.17 6.33
N ASN A 203 -7.61 -15.38 6.67
CA ASN A 203 -6.76 -16.44 6.11
C ASN A 203 -7.01 -17.82 6.75
N GLY A 204 -7.93 -17.92 7.71
CA GLY A 204 -8.31 -19.16 8.39
C GLY A 204 -7.51 -19.47 9.65
N ILE A 205 -6.50 -18.66 9.98
CA ILE A 205 -5.75 -18.79 11.23
C ILE A 205 -6.66 -18.40 12.40
N VAL A 206 -6.61 -19.19 13.47
CA VAL A 206 -7.27 -18.90 14.75
C VAL A 206 -6.19 -18.81 15.81
N THR A 207 -6.27 -17.81 16.67
CA THR A 207 -5.37 -17.64 17.82
C THR A 207 -6.16 -17.50 19.11
N VAL A 208 -5.57 -17.95 20.21
CA VAL A 208 -6.04 -17.75 21.59
C VAL A 208 -4.90 -17.10 22.34
N ASN A 209 -5.09 -15.88 22.85
CA ASN A 209 -4.02 -15.05 23.42
C ASN A 209 -2.79 -14.95 22.50
N CYS A 210 -3.02 -14.79 21.19
CA CYS A 210 -2.01 -14.83 20.15
C CYS A 210 -1.25 -16.16 19.95
N ALA A 211 -1.53 -17.21 20.73
CA ALA A 211 -1.08 -18.57 20.43
C ALA A 211 -1.94 -19.17 19.31
N ARG A 212 -1.32 -19.61 18.22
CA ARG A 212 -2.02 -20.17 17.06
C ARG A 212 -2.50 -21.58 17.33
N LEU A 213 -3.71 -21.88 16.88
CA LEU A 213 -4.25 -23.24 16.88
C LEU A 213 -3.55 -24.07 15.79
N ILE A 214 -2.76 -25.06 16.21
CA ILE A 214 -2.08 -26.02 15.33
C ILE A 214 -3.03 -27.15 14.94
N LYS A 215 -3.67 -27.79 15.92
CA LYS A 215 -4.62 -28.89 15.73
C LYS A 215 -5.93 -28.57 16.44
N PRO A 216 -6.87 -27.91 15.76
CA PRO A 216 -8.17 -27.60 16.34
C PRO A 216 -9.11 -28.83 16.30
N ASP A 217 -10.20 -28.72 17.04
CA ASP A 217 -11.37 -29.61 17.03
C ASP A 217 -11.10 -31.09 17.34
N GLN A 218 -10.24 -31.36 18.33
CA GLN A 218 -9.99 -32.74 18.78
C GLN A 218 -11.04 -33.13 19.82
N HIS A 219 -12.12 -33.75 19.36
CA HIS A 219 -13.25 -34.11 20.21
C HIS A 219 -12.88 -35.17 21.26
N ALA A 220 -13.33 -34.94 22.50
CA ALA A 220 -13.22 -35.86 23.63
C ALA A 220 -14.61 -36.22 24.17
N THR A 221 -14.75 -37.28 24.97
CA THR A 221 -16.04 -37.69 25.57
C THR A 221 -16.63 -36.62 26.49
N ASN A 222 -15.78 -35.92 27.24
CA ASN A 222 -16.12 -34.86 28.20
C ASN A 222 -15.67 -33.45 27.75
N GLY A 223 -15.41 -33.25 26.45
CA GLY A 223 -15.05 -31.92 25.96
C GLY A 223 -14.40 -31.89 24.58
N ILE A 224 -13.42 -31.01 24.40
CA ILE A 224 -12.66 -30.80 23.18
C ILE A 224 -11.26 -30.28 23.50
N VAL A 225 -10.27 -30.68 22.71
CA VAL A 225 -8.87 -30.23 22.81
C VAL A 225 -8.53 -29.44 21.54
N HIS A 226 -7.89 -28.29 21.71
CA HIS A 226 -7.24 -27.55 20.64
C HIS A 226 -5.75 -27.45 20.96
N VAL A 227 -4.88 -27.98 20.11
CA VAL A 227 -3.43 -27.84 20.32
C VAL A 227 -2.99 -26.45 19.88
N VAL A 228 -2.30 -25.72 20.76
CA VAL A 228 -1.78 -24.36 20.53
C VAL A 228 -0.26 -24.33 20.52
N ASP A 229 0.33 -23.34 19.84
CA ASP A 229 1.78 -23.25 19.60
C ASP A 229 2.59 -22.54 20.70
N ARG A 230 1.92 -22.00 21.72
CA ARG A 230 2.54 -21.33 22.87
C ARG A 230 1.77 -21.65 24.15
N VAL A 231 2.46 -21.58 25.28
CA VAL A 231 1.83 -21.56 26.60
C VAL A 231 1.27 -20.16 26.82
N ILE A 232 -0.04 -20.03 27.01
CA ILE A 232 -0.71 -18.74 27.20
C ILE A 232 -0.65 -18.29 28.67
N THR A 233 -0.56 -16.99 28.88
CA THR A 233 -0.50 -16.37 30.21
C THR A 233 -1.74 -15.50 30.45
N ALA A 234 -2.15 -15.41 31.71
CA ALA A 234 -3.28 -14.58 32.10
C ALA A 234 -2.97 -13.09 31.84
N VAL A 235 -3.97 -12.39 31.31
CA VAL A 235 -3.86 -10.98 30.96
C VAL A 235 -4.75 -10.17 31.88
N SER A 236 -4.16 -9.31 32.69
CA SER A 236 -4.87 -8.41 33.61
C SER A 236 -4.80 -6.95 33.18
N ASN A 237 -3.74 -6.56 32.47
CA ASN A 237 -3.43 -5.18 32.15
C ASN A 237 -3.95 -4.84 30.75
N ASP A 238 -4.48 -3.63 30.56
CA ASP A 238 -4.73 -3.08 29.23
C ASP A 238 -3.42 -2.61 28.57
N VAL A 239 -3.50 -2.25 27.28
CA VAL A 239 -2.32 -1.81 26.52
C VAL A 239 -1.70 -0.51 27.05
N GLN A 240 -2.48 0.40 27.65
CA GLN A 240 -1.94 1.61 28.26
C GLN A 240 -1.09 1.26 29.48
N THR A 241 -1.61 0.42 30.36
CA THR A 241 -0.93 -0.06 31.57
C THR A 241 0.37 -0.79 31.20
N LEU A 242 0.36 -1.61 30.13
CA LEU A 242 1.58 -2.26 29.62
C LEU A 242 2.66 -1.25 29.20
N ILE A 243 2.26 -0.17 28.52
CA ILE A 243 3.18 0.90 28.11
C ILE A 243 3.69 1.70 29.32
N GLU A 244 2.85 1.88 30.35
CA GLU A 244 3.20 2.70 31.51
C GLU A 244 4.29 2.10 32.39
N VAL A 245 4.28 0.76 32.54
CA VAL A 245 5.16 0.01 33.45
C VAL A 245 6.46 -0.46 32.79
N ASP A 246 6.59 -0.32 31.48
CA ASP A 246 7.78 -0.75 30.75
C ASP A 246 8.77 0.41 30.55
N ASP A 247 9.96 0.27 31.14
CA ASP A 247 11.01 1.29 31.10
C ASP A 247 11.53 1.55 29.67
N ASP A 248 11.43 0.57 28.76
CA ASP A 248 11.84 0.72 27.35
C ASP A 248 10.89 1.63 26.55
N LEU A 249 9.73 1.97 27.12
CA LEU A 249 8.65 2.74 26.46
C LEU A 249 8.39 4.11 27.13
N GLU A 250 9.28 4.59 28.00
CA GLU A 250 9.12 5.86 28.73
C GLU A 250 8.86 7.07 27.80
N THR A 251 9.58 7.17 26.68
CA THR A 251 9.40 8.27 25.72
C THR A 251 8.02 8.19 25.05
N LEU A 252 7.59 6.98 24.70
CA LEU A 252 6.26 6.72 24.13
C LEU A 252 5.14 7.07 25.11
N ARG A 253 5.27 6.66 26.38
CA ARG A 253 4.33 6.99 27.46
C ARG A 253 4.11 8.50 27.56
N THR A 254 5.20 9.27 27.56
CA THR A 254 5.17 10.73 27.63
C THR A 254 4.49 11.35 26.40
N ALA A 255 4.78 10.83 25.20
CA ALA A 255 4.16 11.25 23.95
C ALA A 255 2.64 10.98 23.92
N ILE A 256 2.21 9.79 24.37
CA ILE A 256 0.78 9.41 24.47
C ILE A 256 0.02 10.36 25.38
N ALA A 257 0.58 10.67 26.55
CA ALA A 257 -0.02 11.61 27.50
C ALA A 257 -0.14 13.02 26.89
N ALA A 258 0.92 13.52 26.26
CA ALA A 258 0.93 14.83 25.61
C ALA A 258 -0.07 14.92 24.44
N ALA A 259 -0.33 13.82 23.73
CA ALA A 259 -1.31 13.74 22.65
C ALA A 259 -2.76 13.54 23.11
N GLY A 260 -2.98 13.30 24.40
CA GLY A 260 -4.31 13.01 24.96
C GLY A 260 -4.89 11.65 24.51
N LEU A 261 -4.04 10.67 24.23
CA LEU A 261 -4.47 9.34 23.76
C LEU A 261 -4.66 8.31 24.90
N THR A 262 -4.26 8.64 26.14
CA THR A 262 -4.37 7.75 27.31
C THR A 262 -5.76 7.12 27.46
N ALA A 263 -6.82 7.95 27.52
CA ALA A 263 -8.18 7.45 27.69
C ALA A 263 -8.65 6.53 26.55
N MET A 264 -8.15 6.74 25.32
CA MET A 264 -8.45 5.85 24.19
C MET A 264 -7.79 4.48 24.38
N LEU A 265 -6.54 4.46 24.86
CA LEU A 265 -5.77 3.23 25.09
C LEU A 265 -6.17 2.49 26.36
N GLU A 266 -6.79 3.17 27.33
CA GLU A 266 -7.47 2.55 28.49
C GLU A 266 -8.86 2.03 28.11
N SER A 267 -9.54 2.69 27.17
CA SER A 267 -10.90 2.31 26.79
C SER A 267 -10.96 0.95 26.10
N GLY A 268 -12.14 0.31 26.21
CA GLY A 268 -12.41 -0.95 25.52
C GLY A 268 -12.21 -0.86 24.01
N GLY A 269 -11.73 -1.93 23.40
CA GLY A 269 -11.41 -2.00 21.97
C GLY A 269 -10.54 -3.21 21.65
N HIS A 270 -10.11 -3.30 20.39
CA HIS A 270 -9.13 -4.29 19.95
C HIS A 270 -8.05 -3.59 19.13
N TYR A 271 -7.00 -3.13 19.79
CA TYR A 271 -5.92 -2.38 19.13
C TYR A 271 -4.73 -3.27 18.79
N THR A 272 -3.97 -2.86 17.78
CA THR A 272 -2.57 -3.26 17.62
C THR A 272 -1.73 -2.00 17.72
N ILE A 273 -0.76 -1.97 18.63
CA ILE A 273 0.16 -0.85 18.81
C ILE A 273 1.55 -1.31 18.41
N PHE A 274 2.15 -0.65 17.44
CA PHE A 274 3.57 -0.77 17.15
C PHE A 274 4.31 0.22 18.05
N ALA A 275 4.75 -0.21 19.23
CA ALA A 275 5.33 0.66 20.25
C ALA A 275 6.82 0.94 19.97
N PRO A 276 7.18 2.18 19.57
CA PRO A 276 8.59 2.55 19.43
C PRO A 276 9.28 2.56 20.79
N THR A 277 10.43 1.87 20.87
CA THR A 277 11.28 1.90 22.07
C THR A 277 11.99 3.25 22.20
N ASN A 278 12.55 3.54 23.38
CA ASN A 278 13.38 4.73 23.61
C ASN A 278 14.48 4.88 22.53
N ASP A 279 15.20 3.80 22.22
CA ASP A 279 16.19 3.74 21.14
C ASP A 279 15.64 4.15 19.77
N ALA A 280 14.35 3.86 19.49
CA ALA A 280 13.71 4.24 18.24
C ALA A 280 13.52 5.76 18.14
N PHE A 281 13.24 6.44 19.26
CA PHE A 281 13.18 7.90 19.34
C PHE A 281 14.57 8.54 19.24
N GLU A 282 15.57 7.96 19.89
CA GLU A 282 16.96 8.47 19.87
C GLU A 282 17.59 8.48 18.47
N LYS A 283 17.14 7.60 17.56
CA LYS A 283 17.56 7.58 16.16
C LYS A 283 17.08 8.79 15.35
N ILE A 284 16.10 9.54 15.85
CA ILE A 284 15.52 10.68 15.13
C ILE A 284 16.34 11.94 15.43
N PRO A 285 16.71 12.74 14.41
CA PRO A 285 17.40 14.01 14.63
C PRO A 285 16.64 14.88 15.66
N PRO A 286 17.34 15.46 16.66
CA PRO A 286 16.68 16.19 17.75
C PRO A 286 15.79 17.33 17.25
N GLU A 287 16.16 18.01 16.16
CA GLU A 287 15.35 19.05 15.54
C GLU A 287 14.01 18.52 15.05
N THR A 288 14.02 17.42 14.29
CA THR A 288 12.80 16.76 13.78
C THR A 288 11.94 16.24 14.92
N LEU A 289 12.55 15.58 15.91
CA LEU A 289 11.81 15.01 17.04
C LEU A 289 11.13 16.11 17.87
N ASN A 290 11.87 17.15 18.28
CA ASN A 290 11.31 18.25 19.07
C ASN A 290 10.18 18.98 18.34
N ARG A 291 10.33 19.16 17.01
CA ARG A 291 9.28 19.78 16.19
C ARG A 291 8.00 18.93 16.16
N ILE A 292 8.12 17.61 16.01
CA ILE A 292 6.95 16.71 16.01
C ILE A 292 6.29 16.68 17.39
N LEU A 293 7.08 16.50 18.46
CA LEU A 293 6.56 16.46 19.83
C LEU A 293 5.92 17.80 20.26
N GLY A 294 6.43 18.93 19.76
CA GLY A 294 5.92 20.27 20.04
C GLY A 294 4.68 20.68 19.22
N ASP A 295 4.31 19.94 18.17
CA ASP A 295 3.14 20.20 17.34
C ASP A 295 2.04 19.16 17.62
N PRO A 296 0.94 19.52 18.32
CA PRO A 296 -0.09 18.56 18.73
C PRO A 296 -0.74 17.79 17.56
N ILE A 297 -0.75 18.36 16.36
CA ILE A 297 -1.29 17.69 15.17
C ILE A 297 -0.28 16.66 14.66
N ALA A 298 0.99 17.05 14.52
CA ALA A 298 2.05 16.14 14.05
C ALA A 298 2.28 14.98 15.02
N LEU A 299 2.31 15.27 16.34
CA LEU A 299 2.43 14.26 17.39
C LEU A 299 1.28 13.24 17.32
N ARG A 300 0.04 13.72 17.24
CA ARG A 300 -1.14 12.85 17.20
C ARG A 300 -1.19 12.02 15.91
N ASP A 301 -0.84 12.61 14.77
CA ASP A 301 -0.73 11.88 13.51
C ASP A 301 0.35 10.79 13.58
N MET A 302 1.53 11.10 14.14
CA MET A 302 2.61 10.15 14.33
C MET A 302 2.17 8.98 15.22
N LEU A 303 1.56 9.24 16.38
CA LEU A 303 1.10 8.17 17.27
C LEU A 303 -0.02 7.34 16.63
N ASN A 304 -0.98 7.97 15.97
CA ASN A 304 -2.05 7.26 15.27
C ASN A 304 -1.53 6.38 14.12
N TYR A 305 -0.38 6.72 13.52
CA TYR A 305 0.24 5.88 12.48
C TYR A 305 0.85 4.59 13.04
N HIS A 306 1.09 4.52 14.35
CA HIS A 306 1.54 3.32 15.04
C HIS A 306 0.39 2.40 15.51
N ILE A 307 -0.88 2.80 15.33
CA ILE A 307 -2.03 2.10 15.90
C ILE A 307 -2.95 1.58 14.79
N LEU A 308 -3.36 0.31 14.89
CA LEU A 308 -4.40 -0.31 14.06
C LEU A 308 -5.69 -0.53 14.88
N LYS A 309 -6.85 -0.46 14.21
CA LYS A 309 -8.19 -0.70 14.81
C LYS A 309 -8.55 -2.15 15.10
N ASN A 310 -7.66 -3.09 14.81
CA ASN A 310 -7.89 -4.52 15.00
C ASN A 310 -6.68 -5.15 15.67
N MET A 311 -6.90 -6.19 16.47
CA MET A 311 -5.84 -6.95 17.12
C MET A 311 -5.20 -7.95 16.14
N GLN A 312 -3.93 -7.73 15.81
CA GLN A 312 -3.15 -8.49 14.84
C GLN A 312 -1.99 -9.18 15.57
N CYS A 313 -2.15 -10.48 15.83
CA CYS A 313 -1.08 -11.32 16.37
C CYS A 313 -0.05 -11.63 15.28
N ALA A 314 1.21 -11.80 15.64
CA ALA A 314 2.29 -12.06 14.67
C ALA A 314 2.03 -13.32 13.83
N GLU A 315 1.58 -14.41 14.46
CA GLU A 315 1.27 -15.68 13.78
C GLU A 315 0.09 -15.58 12.79
N SER A 316 -0.67 -14.48 12.79
CA SER A 316 -1.72 -14.24 11.79
C SER A 316 -1.16 -13.76 10.43
N ILE A 317 0.07 -13.24 10.42
CA ILE A 317 0.70 -12.64 9.26
C ILE A 317 1.55 -13.71 8.55
N VAL A 318 1.12 -14.10 7.35
CA VAL A 318 1.80 -15.11 6.52
C VAL A 318 2.34 -14.55 5.19
N SER A 319 2.03 -13.28 4.91
CA SER A 319 2.43 -12.50 3.74
C SER A 319 2.19 -11.01 4.01
N GLY A 320 2.72 -10.12 3.16
CA GLY A 320 2.40 -8.70 3.21
C GLY A 320 0.90 -8.43 3.05
N VAL A 321 0.33 -7.67 3.98
CA VAL A 321 -1.07 -7.24 4.00
C VAL A 321 -1.11 -5.72 4.25
N PRO A 322 -1.76 -4.94 3.36
CA PRO A 322 -2.01 -3.53 3.61
C PRO A 322 -3.05 -3.36 4.73
N MET A 323 -2.73 -2.60 5.77
CA MET A 323 -3.62 -2.31 6.89
C MET A 323 -3.72 -0.80 7.13
N GLU A 324 -4.95 -0.30 7.26
CA GLU A 324 -5.19 1.11 7.56
C GLU A 324 -4.89 1.42 9.03
N THR A 325 -4.05 2.41 9.28
CA THR A 325 -3.72 2.92 10.62
C THR A 325 -4.79 3.89 11.12
N LEU A 326 -4.78 4.25 12.41
CA LEU A 326 -5.66 5.31 12.93
C LEU A 326 -5.43 6.66 12.27
N GLN A 327 -4.23 6.90 11.74
CA GLN A 327 -3.91 8.14 11.02
C GLN A 327 -4.56 8.16 9.62
N GLY A 328 -4.90 6.99 9.07
CA GLY A 328 -5.55 6.81 7.77
C GLY A 328 -4.61 6.35 6.66
N THR A 329 -3.30 6.49 6.83
CA THR A 329 -2.31 5.92 5.90
C THR A 329 -2.22 4.41 6.07
N VAL A 330 -2.03 3.71 4.95
CA VAL A 330 -1.88 2.25 4.92
C VAL A 330 -0.45 1.89 5.30
N LEU A 331 -0.32 0.99 6.27
CA LEU A 331 0.91 0.33 6.67
C LEU A 331 0.94 -1.08 6.07
N GLU A 332 2.00 -1.44 5.34
CA GLU A 332 2.17 -2.82 4.89
C GLU A 332 2.76 -3.67 6.02
N VAL A 333 1.93 -4.55 6.57
CA VAL A 333 2.32 -5.47 7.64
C VAL A 333 2.62 -6.83 7.02
N GLY A 334 3.85 -7.31 7.18
CA GLY A 334 4.33 -8.55 6.56
C GLY A 334 5.20 -9.37 7.50
N CYS A 335 5.90 -10.34 6.92
CA CYS A 335 6.85 -11.17 7.64
C CYS A 335 7.94 -11.70 6.69
N ASP A 336 9.15 -11.88 7.23
CA ASP A 336 10.27 -12.58 6.59
C ASP A 336 10.83 -13.62 7.57
N GLY A 337 10.64 -14.90 7.25
CA GLY A 337 10.87 -15.98 8.21
C GLY A 337 9.98 -15.84 9.43
N ASP A 338 10.59 -15.81 10.62
CA ASP A 338 9.89 -15.60 11.90
C ASP A 338 9.82 -14.11 12.30
N GLN A 339 10.39 -13.20 11.51
CA GLN A 339 10.42 -11.76 11.81
C GLN A 339 9.21 -11.06 11.18
N MET A 340 8.46 -10.32 12.00
CA MET A 340 7.40 -9.42 11.51
C MET A 340 8.03 -8.18 10.87
N THR A 341 7.50 -7.75 9.73
CA THR A 341 8.05 -6.61 8.97
C THR A 341 7.01 -5.51 8.80
N LEU A 342 7.43 -4.25 8.86
CA LEU A 342 6.60 -3.08 8.60
C LEU A 342 7.16 -2.34 7.38
N ASN A 343 6.35 -2.14 6.35
CA ASN A 343 6.76 -1.61 5.04
C ASN A 343 8.01 -2.33 4.47
N GLY A 344 8.05 -3.66 4.65
CA GLY A 344 9.16 -4.51 4.21
C GLY A 344 10.42 -4.46 5.08
N LYS A 345 10.45 -3.67 6.16
CA LYS A 345 11.59 -3.59 7.09
C LYS A 345 11.37 -4.49 8.32
N ALA A 346 12.38 -5.29 8.67
CA ALA A 346 12.40 -6.11 9.89
C ALA A 346 12.81 -5.28 11.11
N ILE A 347 11.90 -4.41 11.57
CA ILE A 347 12.13 -3.48 12.70
C ILE A 347 11.34 -3.86 13.95
N VAL A 348 10.55 -4.93 13.92
CA VAL A 348 9.80 -5.41 15.08
C VAL A 348 10.72 -6.27 15.95
N THR A 349 10.99 -5.84 17.17
CA THR A 349 11.96 -6.48 18.08
C THR A 349 11.33 -7.45 19.07
N LYS A 350 10.07 -7.22 19.45
CA LYS A 350 9.31 -8.07 20.38
C LYS A 350 7.86 -8.10 19.92
N THR A 351 7.27 -9.28 19.77
CA THR A 351 5.88 -9.43 19.33
C THR A 351 4.95 -9.86 20.46
N ASP A 352 3.65 -9.70 20.22
CA ASP A 352 2.57 -10.32 20.97
C ASP A 352 2.54 -9.98 22.47
N GLN A 353 2.90 -8.75 22.86
CA GLN A 353 2.70 -8.30 24.23
C GLN A 353 1.22 -7.99 24.44
N LEU A 354 0.54 -8.88 25.15
CA LEU A 354 -0.91 -8.95 25.15
C LEU A 354 -1.52 -8.13 26.29
N GLY A 355 -2.44 -7.22 25.94
CA GLY A 355 -3.29 -6.49 26.88
C GLY A 355 -4.76 -6.89 26.73
N THR A 356 -5.59 -6.54 27.70
CA THR A 356 -7.03 -6.91 27.73
C THR A 356 -7.81 -6.33 26.54
N ASN A 357 -7.36 -5.22 25.96
CA ASN A 357 -7.98 -4.50 24.85
C ASN A 357 -7.09 -4.41 23.59
N GLY A 358 -6.02 -5.20 23.48
CA GLY A 358 -5.17 -5.17 22.30
C GLY A 358 -3.84 -5.91 22.42
N VAL A 359 -2.98 -5.72 21.43
CA VAL A 359 -1.64 -6.30 21.37
C VAL A 359 -0.61 -5.22 21.07
N VAL A 360 0.54 -5.28 21.72
CA VAL A 360 1.67 -4.38 21.55
C VAL A 360 2.83 -5.17 20.91
N HIS A 361 3.41 -4.60 19.85
CA HIS A 361 4.62 -5.09 19.20
C HIS A 361 5.68 -3.99 19.25
N TYR A 362 6.87 -4.30 19.76
CA TYR A 362 7.92 -3.32 20.00
C TYR A 362 8.67 -3.11 18.69
N ILE A 363 9.02 -1.86 18.38
CA ILE A 363 9.72 -1.52 17.14
C ILE A 363 10.97 -0.69 17.42
N SER A 364 12.01 -0.92 16.63
CA SER A 364 13.31 -0.26 16.74
C SER A 364 13.46 1.00 15.88
N GLU A 365 12.43 1.38 15.11
CA GLU A 365 12.40 2.60 14.30
C GLU A 365 11.07 3.31 14.49
N LEU A 366 11.09 4.65 14.59
CA LEU A 366 9.88 5.45 14.67
C LEU A 366 9.18 5.55 13.31
N LEU A 367 7.90 5.23 13.24
CA LEU A 367 7.09 5.37 12.04
C LEU A 367 6.57 6.80 11.93
N ILE A 368 7.23 7.63 11.13
CA ILE A 368 6.82 9.02 10.90
C ILE A 368 5.97 9.10 9.61
N PRO A 369 4.65 9.37 9.69
CA PRO A 369 3.82 9.55 8.50
C PRO A 369 4.18 10.85 7.78
N ASP A 370 3.86 10.94 6.48
CA ASP A 370 4.14 12.14 5.71
C ASP A 370 3.45 13.39 6.28
N SER A 371 2.27 13.26 6.90
CA SER A 371 1.55 14.38 7.54
C SER A 371 2.26 15.00 8.75
N ALA A 372 3.31 14.35 9.28
CA ALA A 372 4.16 14.87 10.34
C ALA A 372 5.52 15.40 9.83
N LYS A 373 5.80 15.27 8.53
CA LYS A 373 7.07 15.66 7.89
C LYS A 373 7.01 17.05 7.25
N THR A 374 8.17 17.70 7.15
CA THR A 374 8.37 18.92 6.35
C THR A 374 8.43 18.61 4.85
N LEU A 375 8.43 19.64 4.00
CA LEU A 375 8.61 19.46 2.56
C LEU A 375 9.98 18.84 2.24
N LEU A 376 11.03 19.22 2.98
CA LEU A 376 12.35 18.63 2.82
C LEU A 376 12.32 17.12 3.09
N GLU A 377 11.81 16.72 4.25
CA GLU A 377 11.75 15.31 4.67
C GLU A 377 10.88 14.43 3.75
N ILE A 378 9.75 14.94 3.22
CA ILE A 378 8.95 14.15 2.24
C ILE A 378 9.62 14.06 0.86
N SER A 379 10.51 15.00 0.54
CA SER A 379 11.25 15.09 -0.73
C SER A 379 12.58 14.32 -0.73
N GLU A 380 13.01 13.78 0.41
CA GLU A 380 14.17 12.87 0.51
C GLU A 380 13.88 11.46 -0.07
N SER A 381 12.69 11.25 -0.64
CA SER A 381 12.37 9.99 -1.33
C SER A 381 13.19 9.77 -2.60
N SER A 382 13.49 8.49 -2.87
CA SER A 382 14.42 8.03 -3.91
C SER A 382 14.10 8.41 -5.36
N ASN A 383 12.92 8.97 -5.66
CA ASN A 383 12.48 9.29 -7.02
C ASN A 383 12.55 10.78 -7.37
N VAL A 384 12.88 11.64 -6.41
CA VAL A 384 13.00 13.10 -6.58
C VAL A 384 14.25 13.65 -5.86
N ALA A 385 15.21 12.78 -5.53
CA ALA A 385 16.37 13.12 -4.72
C ALA A 385 17.26 14.18 -5.39
N MET A 386 17.35 14.15 -6.72
CA MET A 386 18.09 15.15 -7.49
C MET A 386 17.44 16.53 -7.41
N ALA A 387 16.11 16.60 -7.51
CA ALA A 387 15.38 17.86 -7.36
C ALA A 387 15.61 18.46 -5.97
N THR A 388 15.50 17.65 -4.92
CA THR A 388 15.72 18.05 -3.52
C THR A 388 17.14 18.60 -3.32
N LYS A 389 18.14 17.89 -3.82
CA LYS A 389 19.54 18.34 -3.77
C LYS A 389 19.72 19.70 -4.44
N LEU A 390 19.18 19.88 -5.65
CA LEU A 390 19.30 21.14 -6.39
C LEU A 390 18.59 22.30 -5.69
N LEU A 391 17.43 22.07 -5.06
CA LEU A 391 16.73 23.09 -4.28
C LEU A 391 17.56 23.55 -3.06
N VAL A 392 18.21 22.61 -2.37
CA VAL A 392 19.12 22.90 -1.26
C VAL A 392 20.33 23.69 -1.75
N GLU A 393 20.98 23.26 -2.83
CA GLU A 393 22.12 23.97 -3.44
C GLU A 393 21.74 25.38 -3.95
N ALA A 394 20.50 25.56 -4.39
CA ALA A 394 19.97 26.86 -4.81
C ALA A 394 19.73 27.82 -3.62
N GLY A 395 19.79 27.32 -2.38
CA GLY A 395 19.53 28.08 -1.15
C GLY A 395 18.05 28.24 -0.83
N LEU A 396 17.20 27.32 -1.28
CA LEU A 396 15.75 27.34 -1.06
C LEU A 396 15.30 26.52 0.16
N THR A 397 16.25 26.02 0.96
CA THR A 397 16.00 25.14 2.12
C THR A 397 15.00 25.72 3.11
N THR A 398 15.01 27.04 3.33
CA THR A 398 14.09 27.72 4.27
C THR A 398 12.62 27.51 3.92
N HIS A 399 12.29 27.41 2.63
CA HIS A 399 10.93 27.10 2.18
C HIS A 399 10.57 25.62 2.36
N LEU A 400 11.59 24.74 2.38
CA LEU A 400 11.38 23.29 2.50
C LEU A 400 11.28 22.83 3.96
N THR A 401 11.95 23.54 4.89
CA THR A 401 11.93 23.24 6.33
C THR A 401 10.97 24.12 7.12
N GLY A 402 10.52 25.22 6.53
CA GLY A 402 9.61 26.19 7.15
C GLY A 402 8.20 25.65 7.43
N THR A 403 7.42 26.45 8.15
CA THR A 403 6.03 26.16 8.51
C THR A 403 5.00 26.80 7.57
N GLU A 404 5.47 27.45 6.50
CA GLU A 404 4.64 28.12 5.51
C GLU A 404 3.84 27.11 4.69
N ALA A 405 2.58 27.44 4.41
CA ALA A 405 1.70 26.59 3.61
C ALA A 405 2.09 26.67 2.14
N MET A 406 2.84 25.68 1.64
CA MET A 406 3.41 25.70 0.30
C MET A 406 3.15 24.41 -0.47
N THR A 407 3.32 24.48 -1.80
CA THR A 407 3.33 23.28 -2.65
C THR A 407 4.62 23.20 -3.44
N LEU A 408 5.34 22.10 -3.27
CA LEU A 408 6.55 21.80 -4.03
C LEU A 408 6.19 21.01 -5.30
N LEU A 409 6.58 21.53 -6.45
CA LEU A 409 6.60 20.81 -7.71
C LEU A 409 7.97 20.13 -7.82
N ALA A 410 8.04 18.83 -7.54
CA ALA A 410 9.30 18.09 -7.50
C ALA A 410 9.45 17.23 -8.78
N PRO A 411 10.31 17.60 -9.73
CA PRO A 411 10.58 16.77 -10.90
C PRO A 411 11.17 15.42 -10.50
N GLN A 412 10.76 14.37 -11.18
CA GLN A 412 11.39 13.05 -11.07
C GLN A 412 12.87 13.11 -11.44
N ASP A 413 13.68 12.21 -10.88
CA ASP A 413 15.12 12.17 -11.16
C ASP A 413 15.41 11.99 -12.67
N GLU A 414 14.55 11.26 -13.40
CA GLU A 414 14.63 11.07 -14.85
C GLU A 414 14.39 12.36 -15.65
N ALA A 415 13.81 13.40 -15.04
CA ALA A 415 13.63 14.71 -15.69
C ALA A 415 14.96 15.45 -15.89
N PHE A 416 16.01 15.09 -15.14
CA PHE A 416 17.32 15.70 -15.20
C PHE A 416 18.23 14.89 -16.15
N LYS A 417 18.38 15.37 -17.40
CA LYS A 417 19.27 14.73 -18.38
C LYS A 417 20.72 15.19 -18.19
N GLY A 418 21.65 14.24 -18.13
CA GLY A 418 23.09 14.50 -18.10
C GLY A 418 23.58 15.11 -16.78
N SER A 419 24.79 15.65 -16.78
CA SER A 419 25.35 16.34 -15.60
C SER A 419 24.74 17.74 -15.48
N VAL A 420 23.88 17.94 -14.49
CA VAL A 420 23.29 19.24 -14.18
C VAL A 420 24.19 20.00 -13.21
N SER A 421 24.63 21.19 -13.60
CA SER A 421 25.39 22.12 -12.73
C SER A 421 24.52 23.31 -12.33
N MET A 422 24.76 23.84 -11.12
CA MET A 422 24.02 24.99 -10.61
C MET A 422 24.39 26.27 -11.37
N THR A 423 23.46 26.79 -12.17
CA THR A 423 23.59 28.06 -12.90
C THR A 423 22.59 29.09 -12.37
N PRO A 424 22.80 30.41 -12.59
CA PRO A 424 21.81 31.43 -12.21
C PRO A 424 20.44 31.18 -12.84
N ALA A 425 20.40 30.73 -14.10
CA ALA A 425 19.17 30.37 -14.79
C ALA A 425 18.45 29.20 -14.12
N LEU A 426 19.17 28.13 -13.77
CA LEU A 426 18.61 26.99 -13.05
C LEU A 426 18.08 27.40 -11.67
N LYS A 427 18.82 28.24 -10.93
CA LYS A 427 18.36 28.78 -9.64
C LYS A 427 17.03 29.54 -9.78
N THR A 428 16.90 30.36 -10.81
CA THR A 428 15.64 31.06 -11.11
C THR A 428 14.52 30.09 -11.47
N ILE A 429 14.80 29.01 -12.20
CA ILE A 429 13.80 27.98 -12.55
C ILE A 429 13.36 27.22 -11.29
N LEU A 430 14.30 26.86 -10.41
CA LEU A 430 14.01 26.14 -9.16
C LEU A 430 13.13 26.96 -8.21
N SER A 431 13.27 28.29 -8.16
CA SER A 431 12.35 29.12 -7.38
C SER A 431 10.92 29.16 -7.96
N GLN A 432 10.72 28.76 -9.21
CA GLN A 432 9.37 28.61 -9.79
C GLN A 432 8.73 27.26 -9.44
N HIS A 433 9.48 26.33 -8.87
CA HIS A 433 8.95 25.02 -8.46
C HIS A 433 8.30 25.04 -7.07
N ILE A 434 8.30 26.18 -6.37
CA ILE A 434 7.66 26.31 -5.06
C ILE A 434 6.50 27.28 -5.19
N LEU A 435 5.29 26.80 -4.93
CA LEU A 435 4.04 27.56 -4.95
C LEU A 435 3.72 28.11 -3.56
N LYS A 436 3.16 29.32 -3.50
CA LYS A 436 2.88 30.06 -2.25
C LYS A 436 1.70 29.54 -1.42
N GLU A 437 1.03 28.50 -1.89
CA GLU A 437 -0.13 27.91 -1.23
C GLU A 437 0.03 26.39 -1.11
N ARG A 438 -0.59 25.81 -0.09
CA ARG A 438 -0.76 24.36 0.02
C ARG A 438 -1.96 23.92 -0.80
N LEU A 439 -1.71 23.12 -1.83
CA LEU A 439 -2.68 22.70 -2.82
C LEU A 439 -2.84 21.17 -2.82
N SER A 440 -3.97 20.70 -3.33
CA SER A 440 -4.13 19.31 -3.76
C SER A 440 -4.31 19.26 -5.28
N SER A 441 -3.67 18.31 -5.94
CA SER A 441 -3.82 18.10 -7.38
C SER A 441 -5.28 17.84 -7.76
N LYS A 442 -6.02 17.16 -6.88
CA LYS A 442 -7.44 16.82 -7.08
C LYS A 442 -8.37 18.02 -7.08
N SER A 443 -7.95 19.15 -6.50
CA SER A 443 -8.76 20.38 -6.45
C SER A 443 -8.39 21.38 -7.55
N LEU A 444 -7.37 21.10 -8.36
CA LEU A 444 -6.96 22.00 -9.45
C LEU A 444 -7.96 21.98 -10.60
N TYR A 445 -8.18 23.13 -11.24
CA TYR A 445 -9.11 23.28 -12.36
C TYR A 445 -8.43 23.89 -13.60
N HIS A 446 -9.01 23.66 -14.78
CA HIS A 446 -8.44 24.12 -16.05
C HIS A 446 -8.41 25.66 -16.10
N GLY A 447 -7.25 26.22 -16.46
CA GLY A 447 -7.06 27.67 -16.53
C GLY A 447 -6.76 28.34 -15.19
N GLN A 448 -6.66 27.60 -14.09
CA GLN A 448 -6.19 28.14 -12.81
C GLN A 448 -4.77 28.69 -12.94
N GLU A 449 -4.51 29.83 -12.31
CA GLU A 449 -3.17 30.41 -12.18
C GLU A 449 -2.62 30.17 -10.78
N LEU A 450 -1.37 29.70 -10.67
CA LEU A 450 -0.69 29.36 -9.42
C LEU A 450 0.52 30.27 -9.24
N GLU A 451 0.58 31.00 -8.11
CA GLU A 451 1.69 31.90 -7.82
C GLU A 451 2.88 31.16 -7.19
N THR A 452 4.05 31.37 -7.76
CA THR A 452 5.33 30.82 -7.29
C THR A 452 6.04 31.77 -6.33
N VAL A 453 6.95 31.27 -5.50
CA VAL A 453 7.83 32.13 -4.67
C VAL A 453 8.78 32.97 -5.53
N GLY A 454 9.08 32.51 -6.75
CA GLY A 454 9.83 33.24 -7.76
C GLY A 454 9.05 34.37 -8.47
N GLY A 455 7.77 34.57 -8.14
CA GLY A 455 6.94 35.69 -8.62
C GLY A 455 6.24 35.44 -9.96
N LEU A 456 6.42 34.28 -10.59
CA LEU A 456 5.66 33.89 -11.78
C LEU A 456 4.32 33.29 -11.41
N LYS A 457 3.35 33.42 -12.32
CA LYS A 457 2.09 32.71 -12.32
C LYS A 457 2.13 31.59 -13.34
N LEU A 458 1.92 30.35 -12.88
CA LEU A 458 1.89 29.15 -13.71
C LEU A 458 0.45 28.75 -14.01
N ARG A 459 0.16 28.34 -15.24
CA ARG A 459 -1.19 27.93 -15.67
C ARG A 459 -1.39 26.43 -15.49
N VAL A 460 -2.60 26.06 -15.06
CA VAL A 460 -3.03 24.67 -14.93
C VAL A 460 -3.77 24.20 -16.17
N PHE A 461 -3.36 23.06 -16.72
CA PHE A 461 -4.02 22.37 -17.82
C PHE A 461 -4.55 21.02 -17.34
N VAL A 462 -5.87 20.94 -17.18
CA VAL A 462 -6.57 19.67 -16.91
C VAL A 462 -6.93 19.01 -18.24
N TYR A 463 -6.41 17.82 -18.48
CA TYR A 463 -6.78 16.94 -19.59
C TYR A 463 -7.56 15.73 -19.08
N ARG A 464 -8.07 14.87 -19.98
CA ARG A 464 -8.88 13.71 -19.60
C ARG A 464 -8.17 12.76 -18.63
N ASN A 465 -6.89 12.49 -18.86
CA ASN A 465 -6.11 11.50 -18.10
C ASN A 465 -4.86 12.09 -17.41
N ASN A 466 -4.57 13.38 -17.64
CA ASN A 466 -3.36 14.02 -17.16
C ASN A 466 -3.68 15.42 -16.62
N LEU A 467 -2.92 15.85 -15.63
CA LEU A 467 -2.98 17.18 -15.03
C LEU A 467 -1.59 17.80 -15.11
N CYS A 468 -1.50 18.96 -15.75
CA CYS A 468 -0.23 19.64 -15.99
C CYS A 468 -0.23 21.07 -15.45
N ILE A 469 0.93 21.51 -15.00
CA ILE A 469 1.23 22.88 -14.60
C ILE A 469 2.31 23.35 -15.58
N GLU A 470 1.97 24.28 -16.45
CA GLU A 470 2.74 24.58 -17.66
C GLU A 470 3.10 23.30 -18.44
N ASN A 471 4.38 23.06 -18.72
CA ASN A 471 4.87 21.88 -19.44
C ASN A 471 4.99 20.60 -18.58
N ALA A 472 4.98 20.73 -17.26
CA ALA A 472 5.25 19.64 -16.33
C ALA A 472 3.93 19.02 -15.84
N CYS A 473 3.82 17.70 -15.93
CA CYS A 473 2.60 16.98 -15.58
C CYS A 473 2.80 16.13 -14.33
N ILE A 474 1.74 16.01 -13.54
CA ILE A 474 1.75 15.23 -12.29
C ILE A 474 1.95 13.75 -12.64
N ALA A 475 3.01 13.17 -12.08
CA ALA A 475 3.49 11.84 -12.40
C ALA A 475 3.26 10.81 -11.29
N ALA A 476 2.92 11.26 -10.08
CA ALA A 476 2.58 10.39 -8.95
C ALA A 476 1.51 11.04 -8.05
N HIS A 477 1.00 10.26 -7.10
CA HIS A 477 0.08 10.78 -6.07
C HIS A 477 0.75 11.85 -5.21
N ASP A 478 -0.02 12.85 -4.82
CA ASP A 478 0.41 13.92 -3.91
C ASP A 478 0.97 13.31 -2.61
N LYS A 479 2.11 13.84 -2.16
CA LYS A 479 2.55 13.65 -0.77
C LYS A 479 2.14 14.87 0.04
N VAL A 480 1.49 14.62 1.17
CA VAL A 480 0.90 15.67 1.99
C VAL A 480 1.69 15.77 3.29
N GLY A 481 2.55 16.78 3.35
CA GLY A 481 3.36 17.12 4.51
C GLY A 481 2.56 17.79 5.64
N ARG A 482 3.23 18.11 6.74
CA ARG A 482 2.64 18.83 7.86
C ARG A 482 2.17 20.23 7.48
N TYR A 483 3.03 20.98 6.79
CA TYR A 483 2.78 22.37 6.40
C TYR A 483 2.52 22.52 4.90
N GLY A 484 3.20 21.74 4.06
CA GLY A 484 3.07 21.81 2.60
C GLY A 484 2.63 20.51 1.93
N SER A 485 2.48 20.54 0.61
CA SER A 485 2.23 19.37 -0.23
C SER A 485 3.27 19.26 -1.34
N MET A 486 3.56 18.06 -1.82
CA MET A 486 4.50 17.83 -2.90
C MET A 486 3.81 17.13 -4.06
N PHE A 487 3.88 17.74 -5.23
CA PHE A 487 3.48 17.14 -6.50
C PHE A 487 4.73 16.64 -7.21
N THR A 488 4.84 15.33 -7.36
CA THR A 488 5.87 14.75 -8.23
C THR A 488 5.49 15.00 -9.68
N VAL A 489 6.36 15.63 -10.46
CA VAL A 489 6.12 15.99 -11.86
C VAL A 489 7.11 15.29 -12.80
N ASP A 490 6.71 15.07 -14.05
CA ASP A 490 7.49 14.31 -15.04
C ASP A 490 8.63 15.12 -15.69
N LYS A 491 8.64 16.46 -15.53
CA LYS A 491 9.60 17.36 -16.16
C LYS A 491 10.00 18.51 -15.24
N LEU A 492 11.18 19.07 -15.51
CA LEU A 492 11.54 20.40 -15.02
C LEU A 492 10.60 21.44 -15.67
N LEU A 493 10.08 22.38 -14.87
CA LEU A 493 9.30 23.48 -15.41
C LEU A 493 10.11 24.31 -16.40
N SER A 494 9.47 24.64 -17.51
CA SER A 494 9.92 25.62 -18.49
C SER A 494 8.92 26.77 -18.48
N PRO A 495 9.15 27.82 -17.67
CA PRO A 495 8.24 28.96 -17.60
C PRO A 495 8.09 29.64 -18.97
N PRO A 496 6.94 30.26 -19.26
CA PRO A 496 6.71 30.91 -20.53
C PRO A 496 7.65 32.12 -20.74
N ALA A 497 8.28 32.19 -21.91
CA ALA A 497 9.20 33.27 -22.28
C ALA A 497 8.62 34.10 -23.44
N GLY A 498 7.95 35.20 -23.11
CA GLY A 498 7.30 36.08 -24.09
C GLY A 498 6.13 35.43 -24.83
N THR A 499 5.64 36.09 -25.87
CA THR A 499 4.58 35.55 -26.72
C THR A 499 5.10 34.46 -27.66
N VAL A 500 4.22 33.74 -28.35
CA VAL A 500 4.60 32.79 -29.40
C VAL A 500 5.52 33.45 -30.43
N MET A 501 5.24 34.69 -30.82
CA MET A 501 6.09 35.41 -31.78
C MET A 501 7.47 35.75 -31.20
N ASP A 502 7.56 36.14 -29.93
CA ASP A 502 8.83 36.44 -29.27
C ASP A 502 9.71 35.18 -29.17
N LEU A 503 9.10 34.05 -28.81
CA LEU A 503 9.77 32.75 -28.73
C LEU A 503 10.35 32.36 -30.09
N LEU A 504 9.57 32.48 -31.17
CA LEU A 504 10.04 32.15 -32.52
C LEU A 504 11.16 33.07 -33.02
N LYS A 505 11.12 34.36 -32.67
CA LYS A 505 12.19 35.31 -33.02
C LYS A 505 13.48 35.06 -32.24
N GLY A 506 13.38 34.51 -31.04
CA GLY A 506 14.51 34.23 -30.16
C GLY A 506 15.31 32.98 -30.53
N ASP A 507 14.84 32.17 -31.50
CA ASP A 507 15.50 30.92 -31.90
C ASP A 507 15.72 30.90 -33.42
N ASP A 508 16.99 30.88 -33.83
CA ASP A 508 17.43 30.97 -35.23
C ASP A 508 16.87 29.85 -36.11
N LYS A 509 16.48 28.70 -35.51
CA LYS A 509 15.88 27.57 -36.25
C LYS A 509 14.51 27.88 -36.84
N PHE A 510 13.88 28.99 -36.44
CA PHE A 510 12.59 29.45 -36.97
C PHE A 510 12.70 30.71 -37.84
N SER A 511 13.89 31.16 -38.22
CA SER A 511 14.07 32.42 -38.97
C SER A 511 13.30 32.46 -40.31
N ILE A 512 13.23 31.36 -41.06
CA ILE A 512 12.41 31.27 -42.29
C ILE A 512 10.92 31.38 -41.96
N LEU A 513 10.47 30.69 -40.90
CA LEU A 513 9.08 30.73 -40.43
C LEU A 513 8.67 32.14 -40.00
N VAL A 514 9.54 32.85 -39.28
CA VAL A 514 9.32 34.23 -38.84
C VAL A 514 9.10 35.16 -40.04
N GLY A 515 9.93 35.04 -41.08
CA GLY A 515 9.74 35.79 -42.33
C GLY A 515 8.40 35.46 -43.00
N ALA A 516 8.04 34.17 -43.08
CA ALA A 516 6.78 33.72 -43.66
C ALA A 516 5.55 34.25 -42.89
N LEU A 517 5.59 34.26 -41.56
CA LEU A 517 4.52 34.78 -40.70
C LEU A 517 4.33 36.29 -40.88
N GLN A 518 5.43 37.04 -41.08
CA GLN A 518 5.38 38.47 -41.35
C GLN A 518 4.74 38.76 -42.73
N THR A 519 5.16 38.02 -43.76
CA THR A 519 4.56 38.13 -45.10
C THR A 519 3.08 37.81 -45.08
N ALA A 520 2.66 36.77 -44.35
CA ALA A 520 1.26 36.34 -44.25
C ALA A 520 0.40 37.20 -43.29
N GLY A 521 0.95 38.27 -42.70
CA GLY A 521 0.22 39.16 -41.79
C GLY A 521 -0.21 38.52 -40.46
N MET A 522 0.46 37.47 -40.00
CA MET A 522 0.06 36.70 -38.80
C MET A 522 0.74 37.18 -37.50
N THR A 523 1.62 38.18 -37.59
CA THR A 523 2.38 38.69 -36.44
C THR A 523 1.47 39.18 -35.31
N GLU A 524 0.37 39.87 -35.62
CA GLU A 524 -0.54 40.39 -34.59
C GLU A 524 -1.26 39.25 -33.85
N LEU A 525 -1.78 38.27 -34.60
CA LEU A 525 -2.44 37.08 -34.06
C LEU A 525 -1.54 36.33 -33.05
N LEU A 526 -0.25 36.19 -33.35
CA LEU A 526 0.70 35.47 -32.49
C LEU A 526 1.25 36.28 -31.31
N ASN A 527 0.98 37.59 -31.27
CA ASN A 527 1.32 38.45 -30.12
C ASN A 527 0.13 38.68 -29.18
N GLN A 528 -1.10 38.49 -29.66
CA GLN A 528 -2.29 38.73 -28.83
C GLN A 528 -2.44 37.66 -27.73
N PRO A 529 -2.97 38.03 -26.54
CA PRO A 529 -3.32 37.07 -25.51
C PRO A 529 -4.27 35.99 -26.03
N GLY A 530 -4.03 34.73 -25.67
CA GLY A 530 -4.82 33.61 -26.17
C GLY A 530 -4.28 32.27 -25.69
N ALA A 531 -4.90 31.20 -26.20
CA ALA A 531 -4.49 29.83 -25.98
C ALA A 531 -4.24 29.16 -27.33
N LEU A 532 -2.99 29.18 -27.78
CA LEU A 532 -2.58 28.64 -29.08
C LEU A 532 -1.68 27.41 -28.91
N THR A 533 -1.84 26.43 -29.78
CA THR A 533 -0.86 25.35 -29.96
C THR A 533 -0.28 25.48 -31.36
N PHE A 534 0.98 25.90 -31.46
CA PHE A 534 1.64 26.09 -32.75
C PHE A 534 2.62 24.96 -33.05
N PHE A 535 2.35 24.18 -34.08
CA PHE A 535 3.33 23.23 -34.61
C PHE A 535 4.26 23.96 -35.58
N ALA A 536 5.36 24.51 -35.09
CA ALA A 536 6.24 25.42 -35.83
C ALA A 536 7.25 24.63 -36.70
N PRO A 537 7.19 24.73 -38.04
CA PRO A 537 8.18 24.13 -38.91
C PRO A 537 9.54 24.84 -38.78
N THR A 538 10.60 24.06 -38.61
CA THR A 538 11.98 24.57 -38.57
C THR A 538 12.49 24.95 -39.96
N ASN A 539 13.64 25.64 -40.03
CA ASN A 539 14.30 25.94 -41.30
C ASN A 539 14.56 24.68 -42.15
N ASP A 540 14.88 23.55 -41.51
CA ASP A 540 15.07 22.26 -42.18
C ASP A 540 13.77 21.78 -42.83
N ALA A 541 12.63 21.97 -42.16
CA ALA A 541 11.32 21.66 -42.72
C ALA A 541 11.06 22.46 -43.99
N PHE A 542 11.30 23.77 -44.00
CA PHE A 542 11.16 24.61 -45.20
C PHE A 542 12.15 24.25 -46.31
N ASN A 543 13.39 23.92 -45.94
CA ASN A 543 14.42 23.55 -46.90
C ASN A 543 14.15 22.19 -47.56
N SER A 544 13.42 21.30 -46.88
CA SER A 544 12.97 20.02 -47.45
C SER A 544 11.91 20.17 -48.55
N ILE A 545 11.23 21.32 -48.63
CA ILE A 545 10.22 21.59 -49.66
C ILE A 545 10.92 21.90 -51.00
N PRO A 546 10.55 21.22 -52.11
CA PRO A 546 11.06 21.52 -53.44
C PRO A 546 10.90 22.99 -53.82
N THR A 547 11.90 23.58 -54.47
CA THR A 547 11.98 25.04 -54.69
C THR A 547 10.78 25.59 -55.47
N ALA A 548 10.27 24.85 -56.45
CA ALA A 548 9.08 25.25 -57.22
C ALA A 548 7.83 25.34 -56.33
N GLU A 549 7.64 24.37 -55.44
CA GLU A 549 6.52 24.33 -54.51
C GLU A 549 6.67 25.37 -53.39
N ARG A 550 7.89 25.55 -52.87
CA ARG A 550 8.19 26.61 -51.91
C ARG A 550 7.85 27.99 -52.48
N ASN A 551 8.25 28.28 -53.72
CA ASN A 551 7.94 29.57 -54.37
C ASN A 551 6.43 29.77 -54.57
N ARG A 552 5.70 28.69 -54.87
CA ARG A 552 4.24 28.72 -54.98
C ARG A 552 3.56 28.96 -53.62
N LEU A 553 4.02 28.27 -52.58
CA LEU A 553 3.48 28.37 -51.22
C LEU A 553 3.78 29.73 -50.58
N MET A 554 4.88 30.37 -50.95
CA MET A 554 5.24 31.72 -50.49
C MET A 554 4.43 32.84 -51.17
N SER A 555 3.39 32.51 -51.95
CA SER A 555 2.38 33.47 -52.39
C SER A 555 1.37 33.74 -51.26
N ASP A 556 0.96 35.01 -51.11
CA ASP A 556 0.34 35.54 -49.87
C ASP A 556 -0.88 34.71 -49.37
N ALA A 557 -1.83 34.43 -50.26
CA ALA A 557 -3.08 33.76 -49.88
C ALA A 557 -2.91 32.26 -49.50
N GLU A 558 -2.00 31.54 -50.14
CA GLU A 558 -1.74 30.12 -49.82
C GLU A 558 -0.86 29.97 -48.58
N LEU A 559 0.08 30.90 -48.38
CA LEU A 559 0.96 30.92 -47.21
C LEU A 559 0.16 31.09 -45.91
N SER A 560 -0.76 32.06 -45.89
CA SER A 560 -1.63 32.29 -44.72
C SER A 560 -2.45 31.05 -44.37
N ARG A 561 -3.00 30.35 -45.39
CA ARG A 561 -3.77 29.11 -45.20
C ARG A 561 -2.91 27.97 -44.66
N LEU A 562 -1.69 27.82 -45.17
CA LEU A 562 -0.75 26.80 -44.72
C LEU A 562 -0.35 27.02 -43.25
N LEU A 563 -0.02 28.25 -42.89
CA LEU A 563 0.40 28.59 -41.53
C LEU A 563 -0.75 28.44 -40.53
N LYS A 564 -1.98 28.80 -40.91
CA LYS A 564 -3.19 28.55 -40.10
C LYS A 564 -3.50 27.07 -39.89
N PHE A 565 -3.08 26.19 -40.80
CA PHE A 565 -3.20 24.74 -40.62
C PHE A 565 -2.26 24.19 -39.52
N HIS A 566 -1.16 24.88 -39.24
CA HIS A 566 -0.22 24.52 -38.18
C HIS A 566 -0.61 25.10 -36.80
N LEU A 567 -1.62 25.98 -36.75
CA LEU A 567 -2.05 26.67 -35.53
C LEU A 567 -3.36 26.07 -34.98
N GLY A 568 -3.27 25.36 -33.87
CA GLY A 568 -4.40 24.78 -33.13
C GLY A 568 -5.01 25.75 -32.12
N GLU A 569 -6.33 25.64 -31.92
CA GLU A 569 -7.02 26.28 -30.79
C GLU A 569 -6.80 25.51 -29.48
N GLY A 570 -6.59 26.25 -28.40
CA GLY A 570 -6.35 25.71 -27.06
C GLY A 570 -4.88 25.38 -26.80
N LEU A 571 -4.54 25.20 -25.51
CA LEU A 571 -3.20 24.82 -25.05
C LEU A 571 -3.09 23.29 -24.92
N LEU A 572 -2.27 22.69 -25.76
CA LEU A 572 -1.98 21.25 -25.73
C LEU A 572 -0.48 21.03 -25.56
N VAL A 573 -0.04 20.80 -24.32
CA VAL A 573 1.32 20.31 -24.03
C VAL A 573 1.43 18.83 -24.34
N SER A 574 2.65 18.33 -24.51
CA SER A 574 2.96 16.94 -24.84
C SER A 574 2.41 15.95 -23.81
N GLY A 575 2.31 16.37 -22.54
CA GLY A 575 1.66 15.60 -21.49
C GLY A 575 0.16 15.42 -21.68
N GLY A 576 -0.51 16.34 -22.36
CA GLY A 576 -1.93 16.22 -22.74
C GLY A 576 -2.18 15.33 -23.97
N VAL A 577 -1.12 14.92 -24.68
CA VAL A 577 -1.25 14.06 -25.87
C VAL A 577 -1.39 12.60 -25.46
N SER A 578 -2.53 12.02 -25.82
CA SER A 578 -2.84 10.59 -25.69
C SER A 578 -2.75 9.89 -27.05
N SER A 579 -3.07 8.60 -27.13
CA SER A 579 -2.99 7.83 -28.38
C SER A 579 -3.93 8.30 -29.51
N HIS A 580 -4.97 9.08 -29.21
CA HIS A 580 -5.98 9.51 -30.19
C HIS A 580 -6.37 10.99 -30.02
N THR A 581 -5.43 11.84 -29.59
CA THR A 581 -5.72 13.26 -29.41
C THR A 581 -5.91 13.93 -30.79
N ARG A 582 -6.93 14.78 -30.93
CA ARG A 582 -7.17 15.56 -32.15
C ARG A 582 -7.27 17.03 -31.83
N VAL A 583 -6.61 17.86 -32.63
CA VAL A 583 -6.65 19.32 -32.50
C VAL A 583 -7.31 19.91 -33.74
N GLN A 584 -8.20 20.88 -33.54
CA GLN A 584 -8.77 21.65 -34.63
C GLN A 584 -7.82 22.81 -34.93
N PRO A 585 -7.19 22.86 -36.13
CA PRO A 585 -6.44 24.03 -36.53
C PRO A 585 -7.39 25.18 -36.93
N LEU A 586 -6.87 26.41 -36.95
CA LEU A 586 -7.60 27.60 -37.39
C LEU A 586 -8.13 27.48 -38.82
N GLN A 587 -7.49 26.65 -39.64
CA GLN A 587 -7.96 26.37 -40.99
C GLN A 587 -7.60 24.95 -41.43
N GLY A 588 -8.58 24.19 -41.92
CA GLY A 588 -8.38 22.86 -42.52
C GLY A 588 -8.90 21.68 -41.68
N GLU A 589 -8.48 20.47 -42.06
CA GLU A 589 -8.84 19.23 -41.37
C GLU A 589 -8.19 19.14 -39.98
N ARG A 590 -8.76 18.32 -39.09
CA ARG A 590 -8.20 18.09 -37.74
C ARG A 590 -6.82 17.44 -37.82
N LEU A 591 -5.91 17.91 -36.96
CA LEU A 591 -4.60 17.31 -36.77
C LEU A 591 -4.73 16.10 -35.84
N GLU A 592 -4.15 14.96 -36.21
CA GLU A 592 -4.11 13.75 -35.41
C GLU A 592 -2.79 13.68 -34.64
N LEU A 593 -2.88 13.59 -33.32
CA LEU A 593 -1.73 13.52 -32.43
C LEU A 593 -1.65 12.16 -31.75
N GLY A 594 -0.43 11.66 -31.64
CA GLY A 594 -0.10 10.45 -30.89
C GLY A 594 1.20 10.64 -30.11
N ARG A 595 1.38 9.85 -29.06
CA ARG A 595 2.61 9.87 -28.26
C ARG A 595 3.10 8.45 -28.02
N ASN A 596 4.35 8.19 -28.40
CA ASN A 596 5.10 7.00 -28.03
C ASN A 596 6.55 7.44 -27.71
N TYR A 597 6.75 7.92 -26.47
CA TYR A 597 7.91 8.71 -26.00
C TYR A 597 8.07 10.08 -26.69
N THR A 598 8.00 10.11 -28.02
CA THR A 598 7.96 11.32 -28.85
C THR A 598 6.52 11.66 -29.21
N VAL A 599 6.19 12.95 -29.28
CA VAL A 599 4.90 13.43 -29.82
C VAL A 599 4.95 13.40 -31.33
N TYR A 600 3.88 12.93 -31.96
CA TYR A 600 3.70 12.95 -33.41
C TYR A 600 2.45 13.76 -33.74
N VAL A 601 2.51 14.53 -34.82
CA VAL A 601 1.38 15.24 -35.41
C VAL A 601 1.25 14.83 -36.87
N ASN A 602 0.15 14.18 -37.24
CA ASN A 602 -0.05 13.54 -38.55
C ASN A 602 1.15 12.68 -38.98
N ARG A 603 1.71 11.90 -38.04
CA ARG A 603 2.91 11.06 -38.21
C ARG A 603 4.23 11.81 -38.37
N VAL A 604 4.24 13.14 -38.33
CA VAL A 604 5.46 13.95 -38.26
C VAL A 604 5.93 14.00 -36.81
N PRO A 605 7.18 13.60 -36.50
CA PRO A 605 7.71 13.70 -35.14
C PRO A 605 7.93 15.17 -34.74
N VAL A 606 7.58 15.51 -33.51
CA VAL A 606 7.96 16.77 -32.86
C VAL A 606 9.38 16.61 -32.34
N GLN A 607 10.28 17.51 -32.75
CA GLN A 607 11.68 17.52 -32.33
C GLN A 607 11.82 18.12 -30.93
N ASP A 608 11.31 19.34 -30.74
CA ASP A 608 11.29 20.04 -29.45
C ASP A 608 9.84 20.32 -29.08
N ALA A 609 9.36 19.70 -28.01
CA ALA A 609 8.00 19.87 -27.51
C ALA A 609 7.97 20.80 -26.30
N ASP A 610 6.81 21.42 -26.07
CA ASP A 610 6.51 22.25 -24.89
C ASP A 610 7.36 23.50 -24.74
N LEU A 611 7.65 24.19 -25.85
CA LEU A 611 8.23 25.52 -25.80
C LEU A 611 7.13 26.51 -25.36
N MET A 612 7.11 26.82 -24.07
CA MET A 612 6.02 27.57 -23.44
C MET A 612 6.09 29.06 -23.77
N ALA A 613 4.94 29.64 -24.17
CA ALA A 613 4.74 31.06 -24.39
C ALA A 613 3.58 31.59 -23.53
N THR A 614 3.54 32.90 -23.29
CA THR A 614 2.51 33.55 -22.47
C THR A 614 1.10 33.40 -23.07
N ASN A 615 1.00 33.28 -24.39
CA ASN A 615 -0.25 33.10 -25.13
C ASN A 615 -0.34 31.75 -25.89
N GLY A 616 0.54 30.80 -25.61
CA GLY A 616 0.54 29.53 -26.35
C GLY A 616 1.60 28.52 -25.94
N VAL A 617 1.67 27.44 -26.69
CA VAL A 617 2.75 26.44 -26.66
C VAL A 617 3.22 26.19 -28.08
N VAL A 618 4.54 26.11 -28.27
CA VAL A 618 5.16 25.80 -29.55
C VAL A 618 5.77 24.40 -29.52
N HIS A 619 5.50 23.64 -30.59
CA HIS A 619 6.08 22.32 -30.85
C HIS A 619 6.85 22.37 -32.16
N ALA A 620 8.17 22.23 -32.12
CA ALA A 620 9.02 22.29 -33.30
C ALA A 620 8.88 21.01 -34.14
N VAL A 621 8.63 21.15 -35.44
CA VAL A 621 8.54 20.03 -36.39
C VAL A 621 9.58 20.17 -37.50
N THR A 622 10.15 19.04 -37.92
CA THR A 622 11.20 18.98 -38.96
C THR A 622 10.66 18.76 -40.36
N LEU A 623 9.35 18.57 -40.51
CA LEU A 623 8.65 18.43 -41.78
C LEU A 623 7.37 19.28 -41.75
N ASP A 624 6.97 19.81 -42.90
CA ASP A 624 5.68 20.49 -43.04
C ASP A 624 4.53 19.48 -42.93
N ILE A 625 3.59 19.74 -42.02
CA ILE A 625 2.54 18.80 -41.63
C ILE A 625 1.54 18.60 -42.76
N LYS A 626 1.27 19.63 -43.57
CA LYS A 626 0.27 19.57 -44.64
C LYS A 626 0.82 18.84 -45.87
N LEU A 627 2.06 19.12 -46.24
CA LEU A 627 2.72 18.49 -47.39
C LEU A 627 2.95 16.98 -47.12
N HIS A 628 3.19 16.58 -45.88
CA HIS A 628 3.37 15.17 -45.52
C HIS A 628 2.07 14.33 -45.59
N ILE A 629 0.90 14.95 -45.40
CA ILE A 629 -0.41 14.27 -45.54
C ILE A 629 -0.66 13.84 -46.99
N HIS A 630 -0.20 14.62 -47.97
CA HIS A 630 -0.34 14.26 -49.38
C HIS A 630 0.52 13.06 -49.78
N CYS A 631 1.71 12.91 -49.21
CA CYS A 631 2.56 11.75 -49.45
C CYS A 631 2.11 10.46 -48.75
N SER A 632 1.48 10.56 -47.57
CA SER A 632 1.09 9.38 -46.79
C SER A 632 -0.21 8.69 -47.25
N ARG A 633 -0.96 9.30 -48.18
CA ARG A 633 -2.13 8.70 -48.86
C ARG A 633 -1.79 8.04 -50.20
N ILE A 634 -0.51 8.03 -50.60
CA ILE A 634 -0.04 7.50 -51.89
C ILE A 634 1.05 6.45 -51.63
N PRO A 635 1.11 5.32 -52.35
CA PRO A 635 2.18 4.33 -52.17
C PRO A 635 3.57 4.96 -52.37
N ALA A 636 4.53 4.54 -51.54
CA ALA A 636 5.85 5.17 -51.35
C ALA A 636 6.67 5.44 -52.63
N GLN A 637 6.37 4.77 -53.74
CA GLN A 637 7.01 4.97 -55.05
C GLN A 637 6.64 6.30 -55.74
N LEU A 638 5.55 6.96 -55.35
CA LEU A 638 5.05 8.17 -56.01
C LEU A 638 5.33 9.48 -55.24
N CYS A 639 5.91 9.41 -54.03
CA CYS A 639 6.19 10.59 -53.21
C CYS A 639 7.50 11.31 -53.61
N LEU A 640 8.31 10.72 -54.50
CA LEU A 640 9.57 11.28 -55.01
C LEU A 640 9.49 11.85 -56.44
N GLN A 641 8.29 11.87 -57.03
CA GLN A 641 7.96 12.59 -58.27
C GLN A 641 7.13 13.82 -57.92
#